data_AF-M5UA27-F1
#
_entry.id   AF-M5UA27-F1
#
_cell.length_a   1.000
_cell.length_b   1.000
_cell.length_c   1.000
_cell.angle_alpha   90.00
_cell.angle_beta   90.00
_cell.angle_gamma   90.00
#
_symmetry.space_group_name_H-M   'P 1'
#
loop_
_entity.id
_entity.type
_entity.pdbx_description
1 polymer ?
#
loop_
_entity_poly.entity_id
_entity_poly.type
_entity_poly.pdbx_seq_one_letter_code
_entity_poly.pdbx_strand_id
1 'polypeptide(L)'
;MHPASLHAPSPHASSLLQTLRYQSKTQFGFRSTDQHRVFWLVRFTTLFVLLVMLTNSARSEEPVEPIGKYDIWNLPEMPVSPGPYEANWQSLRMYEVPDWFRDGKLGIWSHWDPQSIPERGDWYSRWMYVPGHHQYEHCLQTYGHPSEFGYKDLCALWTCDKWDPEGFVEMAKGAGGKYFVALANHHDNYDCWDSVYQPWNSVNLGPKKDVIGTWAKYARKHGMPFGVTVHASPARTWGQFMPPRYSSDRSGPKKGVPYDVMTATLQSGKGTAWEGLDPKDLYGPPHVKEDDANKSPFANQFMWRVNDLLKYNPELLYFDESAGTTNLDLGVKMGLGYLAPRIAANFYNKSLANNEGRHVAVLNIKEVGGPRDSLETKELSHLVDQSLVKDSEKKNEKEIKAYPFQIDDSLGPWHMNVTKPYNHDARWVIHQLTDIVSKNGNLLLAVPQRAQGNVDDRAREICDNIGDWLSVYGEAIYGTRPFEVYRNEEHKVYFTRKRDHVYAIITQWPKDSSLTLPELRMGCPTIGKISTIELLGSSSELEFTQSNESLAVDLPSESPHEIASVLKISHDKTWINDDDPGVRYRGWTHLVNRGLGEFNNDIYFSNARGDRCSYSFHGSGIDLVTNTNPEFGELMILIDGNLDRVVSLAQGDEIKRQHVVYSNRSLPAGDHVVEIVNVSNRRCEMDALVITP
;
A
#
# COMPACT_ATOMS: atom_id res chain seq x y z
N MET A 1 24.05 16.42 66.28
CA MET A 1 23.80 17.63 67.08
C MET A 1 22.74 18.47 66.37
N HIS A 2 21.61 18.72 67.04
CA HIS A 2 20.73 19.88 66.79
C HIS A 2 21.05 20.93 67.90
N PRO A 3 20.79 22.25 67.73
CA PRO A 3 19.46 22.89 67.62
C PRO A 3 19.29 23.74 66.33
N ALA A 4 18.10 24.08 65.78
CA ALA A 4 16.84 24.67 66.29
C ALA A 4 16.84 26.24 66.23
N SER A 5 15.77 26.99 65.90
CA SER A 5 14.40 26.68 65.41
C SER A 5 13.49 27.95 65.26
N LEU A 6 12.24 27.77 64.78
CA LEU A 6 11.02 28.61 64.97
C LEU A 6 10.80 29.83 64.03
N HIS A 7 9.57 30.23 63.63
CA HIS A 7 8.20 29.83 64.04
C HIS A 7 7.16 29.88 62.87
N ALA A 8 6.05 29.14 63.00
CA ALA A 8 4.83 29.19 62.15
C ALA A 8 3.62 29.82 62.89
N PRO A 9 2.48 30.07 62.22
CA PRO A 9 1.23 29.25 62.34
C PRO A 9 0.36 29.23 61.05
N SER A 10 -0.84 28.63 60.91
CA SER A 10 -1.49 27.38 61.41
C SER A 10 -2.83 27.15 60.62
N PRO A 11 -3.38 25.92 60.41
CA PRO A 11 -4.47 25.67 59.43
C PRO A 11 -5.83 25.16 59.99
N HIS A 12 -6.83 25.01 59.11
CA HIS A 12 -8.06 24.18 59.24
C HIS A 12 -8.35 23.52 57.85
N ALA A 13 -8.57 22.20 57.68
CA ALA A 13 -9.68 21.32 58.12
C ALA A 13 -11.01 21.56 57.34
N SER A 14 -11.78 20.57 56.84
CA SER A 14 -11.81 19.10 57.05
C SER A 14 -12.43 18.29 55.87
N SER A 15 -12.43 16.96 55.97
CA SER A 15 -13.10 15.94 55.12
C SER A 15 -14.64 15.89 55.33
N LEU A 16 -15.50 15.05 54.71
CA LEU A 16 -15.52 13.56 54.66
C LEU A 16 -16.62 13.00 53.70
N LEU A 17 -16.53 11.70 53.36
CA LEU A 17 -17.51 10.92 52.58
C LEU A 17 -18.87 10.69 53.30
N GLN A 18 -19.97 10.48 52.55
CA GLN A 18 -20.75 9.22 52.57
C GLN A 18 -22.01 9.18 51.64
N THR A 19 -22.19 8.03 51.00
CA THR A 19 -23.41 7.22 50.79
C THR A 19 -24.78 7.87 50.50
N LEU A 20 -25.42 7.45 49.39
CA LEU A 20 -26.88 7.23 49.34
C LEU A 20 -27.25 5.97 48.53
N ARG A 21 -28.12 5.13 49.10
CA ARG A 21 -28.78 3.98 48.46
C ARG A 21 -30.27 4.02 48.83
N TYR A 22 -31.10 3.42 47.97
CA TYR A 22 -32.51 3.02 48.19
C TYR A 22 -33.68 4.02 47.97
N GLN A 23 -34.42 3.72 46.90
CA GLN A 23 -35.89 3.72 46.70
C GLN A 23 -36.81 4.76 47.37
N SER A 24 -37.67 5.38 46.53
CA SER A 24 -39.12 5.33 46.75
C SER A 24 -39.90 5.41 45.42
N LYS A 25 -41.08 4.78 45.37
CA LYS A 25 -42.04 4.88 44.26
C LYS A 25 -42.96 6.08 44.48
N THR A 26 -43.19 6.89 43.45
CA THR A 26 -44.48 7.61 43.30
C THR A 26 -44.80 7.86 41.83
N GLN A 27 -45.96 7.39 41.37
CA GLN A 27 -46.55 7.84 40.11
C GLN A 27 -47.14 9.24 40.31
N PHE A 28 -46.89 10.18 39.39
CA PHE A 28 -47.87 11.21 39.03
C PHE A 28 -47.68 11.57 37.55
N GLY A 29 -48.81 11.67 36.82
CA GLY A 29 -48.80 11.72 35.35
C GLY A 29 -48.55 13.11 34.77
N PHE A 30 -47.87 13.15 33.61
CA PHE A 30 -47.73 14.36 32.80
C PHE A 30 -48.89 14.51 31.82
N ARG A 31 -49.43 15.73 31.73
CA ARG A 31 -50.45 16.12 30.73
C ARG A 31 -49.78 16.42 29.38
N SER A 32 -50.52 16.22 28.30
CA SER A 32 -50.05 16.18 26.91
C SER A 32 -49.83 17.58 26.27
N THR A 33 -49.01 18.44 26.88
CA THR A 33 -48.76 19.80 26.35
C THR A 33 -47.29 20.22 26.22
N ASP A 34 -46.33 19.54 26.84
CA ASP A 34 -44.91 19.98 26.82
C ASP A 34 -44.03 19.33 25.74
N GLN A 35 -44.47 18.25 25.08
CA GLN A 35 -43.67 17.59 24.04
C GLN A 35 -43.36 18.51 22.84
N HIS A 36 -44.29 19.39 22.44
CA HIS A 36 -44.06 20.28 21.31
C HIS A 36 -42.96 21.33 21.56
N ARG A 37 -42.77 21.81 22.80
CA ARG A 37 -41.73 22.81 23.09
C ARG A 37 -40.33 22.18 23.13
N VAL A 38 -40.20 20.97 23.65
CA VAL A 38 -38.92 20.23 23.66
C VAL A 38 -38.49 19.85 22.24
N PHE A 39 -39.42 19.41 21.39
CA PHE A 39 -39.11 19.08 19.99
C PHE A 39 -38.62 20.27 19.15
N TRP A 40 -39.15 21.47 19.38
CA TRP A 40 -38.67 22.68 18.70
C TRP A 40 -37.29 23.13 19.19
N LEU A 41 -37.01 23.02 20.49
CA LEU A 41 -35.70 23.38 21.04
C LEU A 41 -34.60 22.44 20.51
N VAL A 42 -34.84 21.12 20.57
CA VAL A 42 -33.89 20.11 20.07
C VAL A 42 -33.62 20.29 18.58
N ARG A 43 -34.65 20.52 17.74
CA ARG A 43 -34.43 20.77 16.31
C ARG A 43 -33.61 22.02 16.02
N PHE A 44 -33.77 23.10 16.80
CA PHE A 44 -32.94 24.30 16.63
C PHE A 44 -31.48 24.04 17.04
N THR A 45 -31.22 23.34 18.14
CA THR A 45 -29.84 23.00 18.54
C THR A 45 -29.18 22.07 17.53
N THR A 46 -29.89 21.06 17.02
CA THR A 46 -29.36 20.15 15.99
C THR A 46 -29.10 20.87 14.67
N LEU A 47 -29.99 21.76 14.20
CA LEU A 47 -29.72 22.57 13.00
C LEU A 47 -28.55 23.54 13.22
N PHE A 48 -28.42 24.14 14.39
CA PHE A 48 -27.33 25.08 14.67
C PHE A 48 -25.97 24.37 14.76
N VAL A 49 -25.91 23.17 15.36
CA VAL A 49 -24.70 22.33 15.35
C VAL A 49 -24.37 21.86 13.94
N LEU A 50 -25.37 21.44 13.13
CA LEU A 50 -25.14 21.12 11.71
C LEU A 50 -24.69 22.34 10.91
N LEU A 51 -25.24 23.52 11.15
CA LEU A 51 -24.82 24.75 10.48
C LEU A 51 -23.39 25.14 10.87
N VAL A 52 -23.03 25.03 12.16
CA VAL A 52 -21.65 25.26 12.65
C VAL A 52 -20.67 24.23 12.09
N MET A 53 -21.05 22.96 11.97
CA MET A 53 -20.22 21.93 11.32
C MET A 53 -20.11 22.14 9.81
N LEU A 54 -21.16 22.63 9.14
CA LEU A 54 -21.14 22.98 7.72
C LEU A 54 -20.32 24.25 7.46
N THR A 55 -20.35 25.26 8.33
CA THR A 55 -19.48 26.45 8.22
C THR A 55 -18.04 26.15 8.59
N ASN A 56 -17.76 25.23 9.53
CA ASN A 56 -16.40 24.74 9.80
C ASN A 56 -15.88 23.74 8.75
N SER A 57 -16.72 23.29 7.81
CA SER A 57 -16.29 22.51 6.65
C SER A 57 -15.72 23.37 5.52
N ALA A 58 -15.92 24.69 5.58
CA ALA A 58 -15.06 25.64 4.90
C ALA A 58 -13.78 25.82 5.74
N ARG A 59 -12.81 24.90 5.57
CA ARG A 59 -11.41 25.22 5.91
C ARG A 59 -11.07 26.50 5.14
N SER A 60 -10.79 27.58 5.87
CA SER A 60 -10.05 28.69 5.30
C SER A 60 -8.77 28.12 4.70
N GLU A 61 -8.47 28.47 3.45
CA GLU A 61 -7.13 28.22 2.90
C GLU A 61 -6.14 28.87 3.86
N GLU A 62 -5.35 28.05 4.57
CA GLU A 62 -4.31 28.57 5.45
C GLU A 62 -3.32 29.33 4.55
N PRO A 63 -2.84 30.52 4.98
CA PRO A 63 -1.95 31.32 4.15
C PRO A 63 -0.69 30.51 3.83
N VAL A 64 -0.39 30.37 2.53
CA VAL A 64 0.81 29.68 2.03
C VAL A 64 2.03 30.21 2.78
N GLU A 65 2.79 29.30 3.37
CA GLU A 65 3.98 29.64 4.16
C GLU A 65 5.02 30.33 3.27
N PRO A 66 5.68 31.40 3.75
CA PRO A 66 6.58 32.19 2.90
C PRO A 66 7.78 31.36 2.45
N ILE A 67 8.13 31.50 1.16
CA ILE A 67 9.37 30.96 0.59
C ILE A 67 10.56 31.38 1.46
N GLY A 68 11.41 30.41 1.82
CA GLY A 68 12.58 30.63 2.68
C GLY A 68 12.29 30.68 4.19
N LYS A 69 11.09 30.25 4.65
CA LYS A 69 10.76 30.11 6.08
C LYS A 69 11.78 29.26 6.86
N TYR A 70 12.32 28.22 6.23
CA TYR A 70 13.31 27.33 6.81
C TYR A 70 14.62 27.39 6.02
N ASP A 71 15.74 27.31 6.73
CA ASP A 71 17.01 26.91 6.11
C ASP A 71 16.95 25.39 5.84
N ILE A 72 16.47 25.03 4.65
CA ILE A 72 16.20 23.65 4.27
C ILE A 72 17.46 22.77 4.25
N TRP A 73 18.66 23.37 4.24
CA TRP A 73 19.94 22.67 4.23
C TRP A 73 20.57 22.52 5.62
N ASN A 74 20.05 23.21 6.64
CA ASN A 74 20.50 23.09 8.04
C ASN A 74 19.41 22.54 8.96
N LEU A 75 18.53 21.68 8.43
CA LEU A 75 17.49 21.00 9.20
C LEU A 75 18.09 19.95 10.17
N PRO A 76 17.56 19.83 11.41
CA PRO A 76 17.98 18.80 12.36
C PRO A 76 17.55 17.40 11.91
N GLU A 77 18.08 16.35 12.55
CA GLU A 77 17.54 14.99 12.34
C GLU A 77 16.06 14.96 12.72
N MET A 78 15.23 14.39 11.84
CA MET A 78 13.79 14.31 12.05
C MET A 78 13.44 13.35 13.19
N PRO A 79 12.66 13.75 14.21
CA PRO A 79 12.27 12.88 15.32
C PRO A 79 11.36 11.71 14.87
N VAL A 80 11.19 10.72 15.74
CA VAL A 80 10.17 9.68 15.56
C VAL A 80 8.87 10.18 16.19
N SER A 81 7.78 10.15 15.43
CA SER A 81 6.45 10.51 15.91
C SER A 81 5.98 9.56 17.02
N PRO A 82 5.30 10.03 18.08
CA PRO A 82 4.84 9.16 19.16
C PRO A 82 3.90 8.05 18.69
N GLY A 83 4.13 6.82 19.13
CA GLY A 83 3.31 5.65 18.82
C GLY A 83 4.02 4.34 19.17
N PRO A 84 3.43 3.17 18.83
CA PRO A 84 3.96 1.86 19.21
C PRO A 84 5.15 1.39 18.36
N TYR A 85 5.42 2.00 17.20
CA TYR A 85 6.53 1.63 16.33
C TYR A 85 7.77 2.47 16.63
N GLU A 86 8.87 1.80 16.95
CA GLU A 86 10.20 2.40 17.04
C GLU A 86 10.90 2.35 15.67
N ALA A 87 11.91 3.21 15.46
CA ALA A 87 12.70 3.26 14.23
C ALA A 87 13.72 2.11 14.11
N ASN A 88 13.27 0.85 14.27
CA ASN A 88 14.08 -0.35 14.06
C ASN A 88 13.20 -1.52 13.56
N TRP A 89 13.78 -2.40 12.73
CA TRP A 89 13.04 -3.51 12.11
C TRP A 89 12.45 -4.53 13.11
N GLN A 90 13.06 -4.67 14.29
CA GLN A 90 12.55 -5.57 15.34
C GLN A 90 11.23 -5.07 15.97
N SER A 91 11.01 -3.75 15.99
CA SER A 91 9.72 -3.15 16.36
C SER A 91 8.74 -3.16 15.18
N LEU A 92 9.23 -2.86 13.97
CA LEU A 92 8.40 -2.73 12.77
C LEU A 92 7.76 -4.05 12.31
N ARG A 93 8.32 -5.22 12.65
CA ARG A 93 7.71 -6.55 12.38
C ARG A 93 6.35 -6.81 13.06
N MET A 94 5.85 -5.86 13.86
CA MET A 94 4.47 -5.84 14.38
C MET A 94 3.48 -5.16 13.40
N TYR A 95 3.93 -4.79 12.21
CA TYR A 95 3.11 -4.32 11.10
C TYR A 95 2.31 -5.49 10.49
N GLU A 96 1.12 -5.19 10.00
CA GLU A 96 0.30 -6.09 9.20
C GLU A 96 -0.23 -5.32 7.99
N VAL A 97 -0.23 -5.95 6.82
CA VAL A 97 -0.82 -5.36 5.61
C VAL A 97 -2.34 -5.30 5.76
N PRO A 98 -2.97 -4.11 5.69
CA PRO A 98 -4.40 -3.97 5.93
C PRO A 98 -5.25 -4.65 4.86
N ASP A 99 -6.40 -5.21 5.27
CA ASP A 99 -7.30 -5.95 4.37
C ASP A 99 -7.74 -5.11 3.16
N TRP A 100 -7.92 -3.78 3.28
CA TRP A 100 -8.30 -2.93 2.14
C TRP A 100 -7.32 -3.05 0.97
N PHE A 101 -6.02 -3.21 1.27
CA PHE A 101 -4.99 -3.39 0.26
C PHE A 101 -4.98 -4.83 -0.24
N ARG A 102 -4.98 -5.82 0.68
CA ARG A 102 -5.02 -7.26 0.34
C ARG A 102 -6.23 -7.63 -0.52
N ASP A 103 -7.34 -6.92 -0.36
CA ASP A 103 -8.60 -7.15 -1.08
C ASP A 103 -8.73 -6.27 -2.33
N GLY A 104 -7.97 -5.17 -2.41
CA GLY A 104 -8.04 -4.16 -3.46
C GLY A 104 -7.54 -4.64 -4.82
N LYS A 105 -6.44 -5.40 -4.85
CA LYS A 105 -5.79 -6.02 -6.04
C LYS A 105 -5.31 -5.10 -7.17
N LEU A 106 -6.06 -4.07 -7.54
CA LEU A 106 -5.76 -3.14 -8.62
C LEU A 106 -5.77 -1.71 -8.08
N GLY A 107 -4.61 -1.05 -8.15
CA GLY A 107 -4.46 0.39 -7.99
C GLY A 107 -4.26 1.08 -9.33
N ILE A 108 -4.67 2.33 -9.45
CA ILE A 108 -4.40 3.18 -10.62
C ILE A 108 -3.50 4.34 -10.21
N TRP A 109 -2.46 4.62 -11.01
CA TRP A 109 -1.43 5.60 -10.70
C TRP A 109 -1.34 6.74 -11.74
N SER A 110 -1.35 7.97 -11.24
CA SER A 110 -0.93 9.18 -11.94
C SER A 110 0.59 9.39 -11.77
N HIS A 111 1.38 8.94 -12.76
CA HIS A 111 2.82 9.17 -12.83
C HIS A 111 3.11 10.48 -13.57
N TRP A 112 2.91 11.61 -12.90
CA TRP A 112 2.76 12.90 -13.56
C TRP A 112 3.39 14.07 -12.78
N ASP A 113 4.38 14.72 -13.40
CA ASP A 113 5.16 15.85 -12.89
C ASP A 113 5.57 16.79 -14.08
N PRO A 114 6.42 17.83 -13.89
CA PRO A 114 6.88 18.68 -14.99
C PRO A 114 7.69 17.97 -16.09
N GLN A 115 8.23 16.77 -15.86
CA GLN A 115 8.92 15.96 -16.89
C GLN A 115 7.96 15.45 -17.98
N SER A 116 6.65 15.52 -17.79
CA SER A 116 5.69 15.31 -18.88
C SER A 116 5.73 16.43 -19.94
N ILE A 117 6.26 17.63 -19.66
CA ILE A 117 6.25 18.79 -20.59
C ILE A 117 6.82 18.49 -21.98
N PRO A 118 7.97 17.81 -22.14
CA PRO A 118 8.53 17.53 -23.45
C PRO A 118 7.80 16.41 -24.23
N GLU A 119 6.96 15.63 -23.55
CA GLU A 119 6.34 14.41 -24.09
C GLU A 119 7.37 13.47 -24.78
N ARG A 120 8.53 13.28 -24.14
CA ARG A 120 9.63 12.40 -24.59
C ARG A 120 9.95 11.29 -23.61
N GLY A 121 8.99 10.92 -22.76
CA GLY A 121 9.16 9.85 -21.78
C GLY A 121 10.01 10.24 -20.59
N ASP A 122 10.24 9.23 -19.77
CA ASP A 122 10.77 9.37 -18.42
C ASP A 122 12.24 9.82 -18.36
N TRP A 123 12.67 10.26 -17.17
CA TRP A 123 14.02 10.74 -16.82
C TRP A 123 14.50 11.96 -17.62
N TYR A 124 13.60 12.71 -18.26
CA TYR A 124 13.97 13.87 -19.09
C TYR A 124 14.80 14.91 -18.31
N SER A 125 14.45 15.16 -17.04
CA SER A 125 15.15 16.10 -16.14
C SER A 125 16.63 15.76 -15.89
N ARG A 126 17.04 14.51 -16.13
CA ARG A 126 18.43 14.07 -16.11
C ARG A 126 19.04 14.17 -17.50
N TRP A 127 18.39 13.53 -18.46
CA TRP A 127 18.96 13.26 -19.75
C TRP A 127 19.01 14.48 -20.69
N MET A 128 18.24 15.53 -20.40
CA MET A 128 18.40 16.82 -21.07
C MET A 128 19.76 17.49 -20.81
N TYR A 129 20.58 16.95 -19.89
CA TYR A 129 21.94 17.41 -19.58
C TYR A 129 23.04 16.42 -20.04
N VAL A 130 22.73 15.46 -20.91
CA VAL A 130 23.68 14.43 -21.36
C VAL A 130 23.85 14.47 -22.88
N PRO A 131 24.94 15.08 -23.39
CA PRO A 131 25.20 15.21 -24.83
C PRO A 131 25.16 13.86 -25.57
N GLY A 132 24.53 13.84 -26.75
CA GLY A 132 24.33 12.63 -27.56
C GLY A 132 23.16 11.75 -27.11
N HIS A 133 22.48 12.05 -26.01
CA HIS A 133 21.22 11.39 -25.66
C HIS A 133 20.04 12.02 -26.41
N HIS A 134 19.08 11.21 -26.86
CA HIS A 134 17.95 11.70 -27.68
C HIS A 134 17.11 12.81 -27.02
N GLN A 135 16.98 12.81 -25.68
CA GLN A 135 16.29 13.87 -24.94
C GLN A 135 17.11 15.18 -24.84
N TYR A 136 18.45 15.11 -24.87
CA TYR A 136 19.34 16.27 -25.00
C TYR A 136 19.21 16.90 -26.38
N GLU A 137 19.29 16.11 -27.45
CA GLU A 137 19.12 16.59 -28.83
C GLU A 137 17.73 17.22 -29.03
N HIS A 138 16.69 16.64 -28.42
CA HIS A 138 15.35 17.25 -28.37
C HIS A 138 15.36 18.59 -27.64
N CYS A 139 16.06 18.70 -26.51
CA CYS A 139 16.15 19.97 -25.77
C CYS A 139 16.77 21.06 -26.63
N LEU A 140 17.89 20.76 -27.30
CA LEU A 140 18.57 21.69 -28.22
C LEU A 140 17.66 22.20 -29.33
N GLN A 141 16.83 21.32 -29.90
CA GLN A 141 15.94 21.63 -31.02
C GLN A 141 14.67 22.38 -30.60
N THR A 142 14.13 22.10 -29.40
CA THR A 142 12.82 22.59 -28.96
C THR A 142 12.90 23.79 -28.02
N TYR A 143 13.86 23.80 -27.10
CA TYR A 143 13.94 24.81 -26.03
C TYR A 143 15.26 25.60 -26.04
N GLY A 144 16.33 25.02 -26.57
CA GLY A 144 17.67 25.60 -26.61
C GLY A 144 18.68 24.83 -25.77
N HIS A 145 19.84 25.46 -25.54
CA HIS A 145 20.96 24.79 -24.87
C HIS A 145 20.76 24.72 -23.34
N PRO A 146 21.12 23.61 -22.65
CA PRO A 146 20.98 23.48 -21.19
C PRO A 146 21.79 24.44 -20.31
N SER A 147 22.56 25.36 -20.90
CA SER A 147 23.18 26.50 -20.22
C SER A 147 22.28 27.74 -20.14
N GLU A 148 21.17 27.75 -20.88
CA GLU A 148 20.24 28.87 -21.04
C GLU A 148 18.83 28.44 -20.64
N PHE A 149 18.39 27.28 -21.11
CA PHE A 149 17.10 26.67 -20.76
C PHE A 149 17.34 25.33 -20.02
N GLY A 150 16.98 25.26 -18.75
CA GLY A 150 17.21 24.09 -17.89
C GLY A 150 15.93 23.55 -17.26
N TYR A 151 16.06 22.60 -16.34
CA TYR A 151 14.91 21.93 -15.74
C TYR A 151 14.01 22.90 -14.95
N LYS A 152 14.60 23.91 -14.29
CA LYS A 152 13.88 25.03 -13.65
C LYS A 152 12.84 25.71 -14.57
N ASP A 153 13.12 25.76 -15.88
CA ASP A 153 12.25 26.40 -16.86
C ASP A 153 11.16 25.44 -17.33
N LEU A 154 11.40 24.13 -17.36
CA LEU A 154 10.35 23.11 -17.53
C LEU A 154 9.35 23.11 -16.36
N CYS A 155 9.83 23.25 -15.11
CA CYS A 155 8.97 23.44 -13.94
C CYS A 155 8.04 24.66 -14.09
N ALA A 156 8.54 25.75 -14.70
CA ALA A 156 7.74 26.95 -14.95
C ALA A 156 6.69 26.77 -16.06
N LEU A 157 6.93 25.88 -17.03
CA LEU A 157 6.01 25.62 -18.14
C LEU A 157 4.86 24.65 -17.79
N TRP A 158 4.90 23.98 -16.64
CA TRP A 158 3.88 23.00 -16.23
C TRP A 158 2.61 23.66 -15.67
N THR A 159 1.78 24.21 -16.56
CA THR A 159 0.57 24.98 -16.20
C THR A 159 -0.67 24.13 -15.89
N CYS A 160 -0.73 22.89 -16.38
CA CYS A 160 -1.84 21.95 -16.16
C CYS A 160 -3.22 22.46 -16.65
N ASP A 161 -3.26 23.17 -17.78
CA ASP A 161 -4.46 23.89 -18.27
C ASP A 161 -5.67 23.01 -18.66
N LYS A 162 -5.49 21.70 -18.83
CA LYS A 162 -6.55 20.73 -19.15
C LYS A 162 -6.66 19.64 -18.07
N TRP A 163 -6.17 19.91 -16.87
CA TRP A 163 -6.17 18.93 -15.79
C TRP A 163 -7.56 18.83 -15.16
N ASP A 164 -8.18 17.67 -15.39
CA ASP A 164 -9.42 17.24 -14.76
C ASP A 164 -9.11 16.10 -13.76
N PRO A 165 -8.84 16.42 -12.49
CA PRO A 165 -8.56 15.41 -11.48
C PRO A 165 -9.80 14.60 -11.07
N GLU A 166 -11.00 15.15 -11.21
CA GLU A 166 -12.22 14.41 -10.87
C GLU A 166 -12.49 13.33 -11.92
N GLY A 167 -12.55 13.70 -13.20
CA GLY A 167 -12.76 12.76 -14.30
C GLY A 167 -11.62 11.75 -14.49
N PHE A 168 -10.41 12.02 -13.98
CA PHE A 168 -9.37 10.99 -13.88
C PHE A 168 -9.67 9.97 -12.77
N VAL A 169 -10.05 10.41 -11.57
CA VAL A 169 -10.39 9.50 -10.46
C VAL A 169 -11.65 8.68 -10.78
N GLU A 170 -12.62 9.27 -11.48
CA GLU A 170 -13.79 8.55 -12.01
C GLU A 170 -13.39 7.46 -13.02
N MET A 171 -12.52 7.78 -13.99
CA MET A 171 -11.97 6.80 -14.93
C MET A 171 -11.18 5.69 -14.20
N ALA A 172 -10.35 6.05 -13.22
CA ALA A 172 -9.58 5.10 -12.42
C ALA A 172 -10.49 4.11 -11.66
N LYS A 173 -11.60 4.60 -11.11
CA LYS A 173 -12.62 3.78 -10.45
C LYS A 173 -13.43 2.94 -11.45
N GLY A 174 -13.75 3.51 -12.62
CA GLY A 174 -14.43 2.83 -13.72
C GLY A 174 -13.64 1.63 -14.23
N ALA A 175 -12.31 1.78 -14.36
CA ALA A 175 -11.36 0.71 -14.67
C ALA A 175 -11.21 -0.36 -13.57
N GLY A 176 -12.07 -0.38 -12.54
CA GLY A 176 -12.02 -1.32 -11.43
C GLY A 176 -11.04 -0.96 -10.32
N GLY A 177 -10.27 0.13 -10.44
CA GLY A 177 -9.31 0.56 -9.43
C GLY A 177 -9.93 0.66 -8.04
N LYS A 178 -9.29 0.02 -7.04
CA LYS A 178 -9.73 0.04 -5.64
C LYS A 178 -8.96 1.02 -4.77
N TYR A 179 -7.82 1.52 -5.25
CA TYR A 179 -7.06 2.61 -4.65
C TYR A 179 -6.45 3.48 -5.74
N PHE A 180 -6.24 4.77 -5.44
CA PHE A 180 -5.66 5.73 -6.37
C PHE A 180 -4.35 6.27 -5.82
N VAL A 181 -3.32 6.33 -6.66
CA VAL A 181 -1.97 6.74 -6.28
C VAL A 181 -1.53 7.93 -7.15
N ALA A 182 -0.84 8.91 -6.56
CA ALA A 182 -0.28 10.05 -7.28
C ALA A 182 1.23 10.19 -7.03
N LEU A 183 1.98 10.56 -8.06
CA LEU A 183 3.40 10.94 -7.94
C LEU A 183 3.52 12.24 -7.13
N ALA A 184 4.14 12.19 -5.95
CA ALA A 184 4.38 13.36 -5.11
C ALA A 184 5.68 14.07 -5.48
N ASN A 185 6.72 13.32 -5.86
CA ASN A 185 7.92 13.86 -6.53
C ASN A 185 8.67 12.75 -7.27
N HIS A 186 9.44 13.12 -8.28
CA HIS A 186 10.31 12.20 -8.99
C HIS A 186 11.78 12.39 -8.57
N HIS A 187 12.70 11.74 -9.29
CA HIS A 187 14.15 11.99 -9.19
C HIS A 187 14.57 13.37 -9.70
N ASP A 188 13.61 14.22 -10.05
CA ASP A 188 13.79 15.55 -10.61
C ASP A 188 14.02 16.61 -9.51
N ASN A 189 13.55 16.30 -8.30
CA ASN A 189 13.57 17.04 -7.03
C ASN A 189 12.53 18.17 -6.87
N TYR A 190 11.43 18.11 -7.63
CA TYR A 190 10.32 19.06 -7.53
C TYR A 190 9.13 18.41 -6.81
N ASP A 191 8.49 19.13 -5.88
CA ASP A 191 7.39 18.59 -5.06
C ASP A 191 6.01 18.95 -5.65
N CYS A 192 5.19 17.96 -5.98
CA CYS A 192 3.82 18.11 -6.49
C CYS A 192 2.79 18.43 -5.39
N TRP A 193 3.21 19.08 -4.29
CA TRP A 193 2.33 19.50 -3.19
C TRP A 193 2.75 20.86 -2.63
N ASP A 194 2.03 21.37 -1.63
CA ASP A 194 2.43 22.59 -0.91
C ASP A 194 3.60 22.33 0.06
N SER A 195 4.80 22.10 -0.46
CA SER A 195 5.95 21.64 0.32
C SER A 195 6.64 22.78 1.07
N VAL A 196 6.62 22.75 2.41
CA VAL A 196 7.30 23.77 3.25
C VAL A 196 8.81 23.56 3.34
N TYR A 197 9.31 22.38 2.94
CA TYR A 197 10.73 22.01 2.97
C TYR A 197 11.36 21.91 1.56
N GLN A 198 10.59 22.18 0.51
CA GLN A 198 11.07 22.36 -0.87
C GLN A 198 10.34 23.54 -1.52
N PRO A 199 10.98 24.72 -1.66
CA PRO A 199 10.41 25.86 -2.35
C PRO A 199 10.02 25.58 -3.80
N TRP A 200 10.72 24.66 -4.49
CA TRP A 200 10.42 24.26 -5.86
C TRP A 200 9.28 23.24 -5.91
N ASN A 201 8.06 23.74 -5.87
CA ASN A 201 6.86 22.93 -5.75
C ASN A 201 5.68 23.47 -6.59
N SER A 202 4.63 22.66 -6.71
CA SER A 202 3.42 22.92 -7.53
C SER A 202 2.59 24.15 -7.15
N VAL A 203 2.69 24.63 -5.92
CA VAL A 203 2.05 25.88 -5.46
C VAL A 203 2.91 27.09 -5.83
N ASN A 204 4.23 27.00 -5.60
CA ASN A 204 5.17 28.09 -5.81
C ASN A 204 5.54 28.31 -7.28
N LEU A 205 5.54 27.29 -8.14
CA LEU A 205 5.91 27.37 -9.56
C LEU A 205 5.11 26.37 -10.40
N GLY A 206 4.89 26.63 -11.68
CA GLY A 206 4.10 25.76 -12.55
C GLY A 206 2.59 26.00 -12.37
N PRO A 207 1.79 25.02 -11.90
CA PRO A 207 0.34 25.08 -11.99
C PRO A 207 -0.31 26.00 -10.94
N LYS A 208 0.46 26.47 -9.95
CA LYS A 208 -0.01 27.28 -8.81
C LYS A 208 -1.15 26.61 -8.04
N LYS A 209 -1.05 25.29 -7.85
CA LYS A 209 -2.05 24.40 -7.25
C LYS A 209 -1.36 23.33 -6.44
N ASP A 210 -1.93 22.98 -5.29
CA ASP A 210 -1.51 21.79 -4.55
C ASP A 210 -2.02 20.53 -5.27
N VAL A 211 -1.13 19.88 -6.04
CA VAL A 211 -1.53 18.75 -6.90
C VAL A 211 -1.90 17.52 -6.07
N ILE A 212 -1.07 17.13 -5.09
CA ILE A 212 -1.36 16.04 -4.15
C ILE A 212 -2.59 16.32 -3.29
N GLY A 213 -2.75 17.53 -2.74
CA GLY A 213 -3.93 17.88 -1.94
C GLY A 213 -5.23 17.79 -2.73
N THR A 214 -5.20 18.18 -4.02
CA THR A 214 -6.32 18.05 -4.95
C THR A 214 -6.63 16.58 -5.27
N TRP A 215 -5.61 15.78 -5.56
CA TRP A 215 -5.76 14.34 -5.78
C TRP A 215 -6.37 13.63 -4.55
N ALA A 216 -5.86 13.92 -3.35
CA ALA A 216 -6.34 13.36 -2.09
C ALA A 216 -7.82 13.69 -1.83
N LYS A 217 -8.24 14.92 -2.17
CA LYS A 217 -9.65 15.35 -2.10
C LYS A 217 -10.56 14.50 -3.00
N TYR A 218 -10.16 14.27 -4.26
CA TYR A 218 -10.99 13.53 -5.20
C TYR A 218 -10.98 12.01 -4.93
N ALA A 219 -9.84 11.40 -4.64
CA ALA A 219 -9.78 9.99 -4.21
C ALA A 219 -10.77 9.71 -3.07
N ARG A 220 -10.77 10.56 -2.03
CA ARG A 220 -11.72 10.48 -0.91
C ARG A 220 -13.17 10.74 -1.32
N LYS A 221 -13.44 11.72 -2.19
CA LYS A 221 -14.79 11.99 -2.72
C LYS A 221 -15.40 10.75 -3.39
N HIS A 222 -14.60 9.96 -4.10
CA HIS A 222 -15.03 8.73 -4.77
C HIS A 222 -14.88 7.47 -3.90
N GLY A 223 -14.46 7.59 -2.64
CA GLY A 223 -14.34 6.49 -1.68
C GLY A 223 -13.15 5.56 -1.92
N MET A 224 -12.07 6.06 -2.53
CA MET A 224 -10.84 5.32 -2.79
C MET A 224 -9.77 5.69 -1.75
N PRO A 225 -9.07 4.71 -1.13
CA PRO A 225 -7.81 4.94 -0.43
C PRO A 225 -6.83 5.67 -1.34
N PHE A 226 -6.11 6.63 -0.74
CA PHE A 226 -5.21 7.53 -1.44
C PHE A 226 -3.75 7.19 -1.13
N GLY A 227 -2.97 6.98 -2.20
CA GLY A 227 -1.54 6.74 -2.12
C GLY A 227 -0.70 7.86 -2.72
N VAL A 228 0.54 7.96 -2.26
CA VAL A 228 1.55 8.86 -2.83
C VAL A 228 2.87 8.13 -3.10
N THR A 229 3.54 8.50 -4.18
CA THR A 229 4.86 7.95 -4.55
C THR A 229 5.94 9.02 -4.41
N VAL A 230 7.07 8.65 -3.83
CA VAL A 230 8.20 9.54 -3.52
C VAL A 230 9.45 8.92 -4.14
N HIS A 231 9.90 9.48 -5.26
CA HIS A 231 11.11 8.98 -5.93
C HIS A 231 12.32 9.91 -5.71
N ALA A 232 12.17 10.99 -4.93
CA ALA A 232 13.21 11.96 -4.62
C ALA A 232 14.28 11.47 -3.60
N SER A 233 14.62 10.16 -3.56
CA SER A 233 15.54 9.59 -2.57
C SER A 233 16.95 10.21 -2.63
N PRO A 234 17.71 10.25 -1.52
CA PRO A 234 19.04 10.86 -1.53
C PRO A 234 20.01 10.18 -2.51
N ALA A 235 20.06 8.85 -2.53
CA ALA A 235 20.96 8.13 -3.43
C ALA A 235 20.59 8.33 -4.91
N ARG A 236 19.33 8.09 -5.29
CA ARG A 236 18.89 8.22 -6.69
C ARG A 236 18.87 9.68 -7.16
N THR A 237 18.33 10.60 -6.37
CA THR A 237 18.10 11.99 -6.80
C THR A 237 19.36 12.83 -6.71
N TRP A 238 19.93 12.91 -5.52
CA TRP A 238 21.16 13.66 -5.28
C TRP A 238 22.33 12.91 -5.89
N GLY A 239 22.69 11.75 -5.34
CA GLY A 239 23.90 11.01 -5.76
C GLY A 239 23.96 10.60 -7.24
N GLN A 240 22.84 10.19 -7.84
CA GLN A 240 22.81 9.70 -9.22
C GLN A 240 22.29 10.71 -10.24
N PHE A 241 21.17 11.39 -10.00
CA PHE A 241 20.45 12.19 -11.01
C PHE A 241 21.02 13.58 -11.25
N MET A 242 21.44 14.28 -10.19
CA MET A 242 21.94 15.65 -10.25
C MET A 242 23.35 15.83 -10.86
N PRO A 243 24.35 14.91 -10.74
CA PRO A 243 25.71 15.13 -11.23
C PRO A 243 25.88 15.58 -12.69
N PRO A 244 25.12 15.09 -13.70
CA PRO A 244 25.23 15.61 -15.07
C PRO A 244 24.86 17.10 -15.17
N ARG A 245 23.93 17.57 -14.32
CA ARG A 245 23.51 18.97 -14.27
C ARG A 245 24.64 19.88 -13.76
N TYR A 246 25.47 19.39 -12.83
CA TYR A 246 26.71 20.02 -12.34
C TYR A 246 27.90 19.88 -13.31
N SER A 247 27.66 20.05 -14.62
CA SER A 247 28.70 19.94 -15.62
C SER A 247 28.56 20.97 -16.74
N SER A 248 29.14 20.68 -17.90
CA SER A 248 29.14 21.49 -19.10
C SER A 248 28.93 20.61 -20.31
N ASP A 249 28.52 21.21 -21.43
CA ASP A 249 28.49 20.51 -22.70
C ASP A 249 29.89 19.98 -23.05
N ARG A 250 29.99 18.67 -23.28
CA ARG A 250 31.26 17.98 -23.51
C ARG A 250 31.65 17.91 -24.99
N SER A 251 30.68 18.02 -25.89
CA SER A 251 30.86 17.67 -27.31
C SER A 251 29.88 18.34 -28.29
N GLY A 252 28.85 19.02 -27.81
CA GLY A 252 27.83 19.68 -28.61
C GLY A 252 28.14 21.15 -28.95
N PRO A 253 27.10 21.95 -29.26
CA PRO A 253 27.25 23.28 -29.86
C PRO A 253 27.82 24.35 -28.91
N LYS A 254 27.84 24.11 -27.59
CA LYS A 254 28.42 25.03 -26.60
C LYS A 254 29.44 24.33 -25.72
N LYS A 255 30.25 23.45 -26.31
CA LYS A 255 31.33 22.70 -25.64
C LYS A 255 32.13 23.57 -24.66
N GLY A 256 32.17 23.14 -23.40
CA GLY A 256 32.87 23.81 -22.30
C GLY A 256 32.04 24.85 -21.54
N VAL A 257 30.87 25.26 -22.04
CA VAL A 257 29.96 26.18 -21.34
C VAL A 257 29.21 25.42 -20.22
N PRO A 258 29.30 25.86 -18.95
CA PRO A 258 28.55 25.26 -17.84
C PRO A 258 27.04 25.31 -18.06
N TYR A 259 26.34 24.29 -17.56
CA TYR A 259 24.87 24.26 -17.59
C TYR A 259 24.24 25.22 -16.57
N ASP A 260 22.92 25.45 -16.70
CA ASP A 260 22.19 26.48 -15.97
C ASP A 260 22.32 26.37 -14.45
N VAL A 261 22.45 25.15 -13.93
CA VAL A 261 22.70 24.85 -12.51
C VAL A 261 23.92 25.56 -11.94
N MET A 262 24.94 25.82 -12.77
CA MET A 262 26.19 26.45 -12.37
C MET A 262 26.19 27.98 -12.56
N THR A 263 25.20 28.53 -13.26
CA THR A 263 25.18 29.95 -13.67
C THR A 263 23.95 30.71 -13.17
N ALA A 264 22.82 30.03 -12.98
CA ALA A 264 21.60 30.59 -12.43
C ALA A 264 21.75 30.84 -10.93
N THR A 265 21.19 31.96 -10.48
CA THR A 265 21.19 32.42 -9.08
C THR A 265 19.82 32.98 -8.73
N LEU A 266 19.51 33.09 -7.44
CA LEU A 266 18.32 33.82 -6.96
C LEU A 266 18.17 35.20 -7.63
N GLN A 267 19.27 35.92 -7.86
CA GLN A 267 19.23 37.26 -8.48
C GLN A 267 18.90 37.22 -9.98
N SER A 268 19.29 36.18 -10.71
CA SER A 268 18.93 36.04 -12.14
C SER A 268 17.49 35.57 -12.36
N GLY A 269 16.77 35.19 -11.31
CA GLY A 269 15.33 34.91 -11.36
C GLY A 269 14.44 36.16 -11.38
N LYS A 270 15.00 37.35 -11.12
CA LYS A 270 14.23 38.59 -11.10
C LYS A 270 13.62 38.90 -12.47
N GLY A 271 12.29 39.05 -12.53
CA GLY A 271 11.52 39.23 -13.76
C GLY A 271 11.27 37.94 -14.55
N THR A 272 11.60 36.77 -14.01
CA THR A 272 11.26 35.46 -14.61
C THR A 272 10.10 34.80 -13.87
N ALA A 273 9.59 33.68 -14.41
CA ALA A 273 8.52 32.92 -13.78
C ALA A 273 8.90 32.30 -12.42
N TRP A 274 10.20 32.21 -12.10
CA TRP A 274 10.76 31.65 -10.87
C TRP A 274 11.37 32.71 -9.93
N GLU A 275 10.98 33.98 -10.07
CA GLU A 275 11.42 35.05 -9.16
C GLU A 275 11.19 34.68 -7.67
N GLY A 276 12.25 34.80 -6.86
CA GLY A 276 12.22 34.46 -5.43
C GLY A 276 12.63 33.03 -5.09
N LEU A 277 12.83 32.14 -6.08
CA LEU A 277 13.32 30.77 -5.86
C LEU A 277 14.83 30.69 -6.19
N ASP A 278 15.65 30.15 -5.29
CA ASP A 278 17.07 29.85 -5.61
C ASP A 278 17.16 28.50 -6.33
N PRO A 279 17.70 28.42 -7.57
CA PRO A 279 17.84 27.14 -8.29
C PRO A 279 18.65 26.08 -7.54
N LYS A 280 19.49 26.46 -6.57
CA LYS A 280 20.18 25.49 -5.69
C LYS A 280 19.21 24.66 -4.84
N ASP A 281 18.02 25.17 -4.53
CA ASP A 281 17.02 24.41 -3.78
C ASP A 281 16.38 23.30 -4.63
N LEU A 282 16.29 23.51 -5.96
CA LEU A 282 15.92 22.47 -6.93
C LEU A 282 17.06 21.48 -7.16
N TYR A 283 18.28 21.98 -7.36
CA TYR A 283 19.42 21.16 -7.81
C TYR A 283 20.27 20.57 -6.67
N GLY A 284 20.01 20.92 -5.42
CA GLY A 284 20.74 20.47 -4.24
C GLY A 284 22.10 21.15 -4.05
N PRO A 285 22.84 20.78 -2.98
CA PRO A 285 24.24 21.14 -2.86
C PRO A 285 25.12 20.31 -3.83
N PRO A 286 26.23 20.86 -4.38
CA PRO A 286 27.22 20.08 -5.14
C PRO A 286 27.82 18.96 -4.28
N HIS A 287 28.14 17.84 -4.92
CA HIS A 287 28.65 16.63 -4.26
C HIS A 287 29.45 15.75 -5.23
N VAL A 288 30.03 14.67 -4.72
CA VAL A 288 30.67 13.61 -5.51
C VAL A 288 29.96 12.27 -5.29
N LYS A 289 30.04 11.36 -6.27
CA LYS A 289 29.33 10.05 -6.21
C LYS A 289 29.82 9.13 -5.09
N GLU A 290 31.00 9.41 -4.56
CA GLU A 290 31.61 8.73 -3.41
C GLU A 290 31.00 9.17 -2.06
N ASP A 291 30.22 10.26 -2.02
CA ASP A 291 29.56 10.73 -0.81
C ASP A 291 28.44 9.77 -0.38
N ASP A 292 28.34 9.48 0.91
CA ASP A 292 27.20 8.74 1.47
C ASP A 292 25.97 9.65 1.47
N ALA A 293 25.17 9.53 0.41
CA ALA A 293 23.99 10.37 0.18
C ALA A 293 23.02 10.39 1.37
N ASN A 294 22.92 9.30 2.13
CA ASN A 294 22.04 9.21 3.30
C ASN A 294 22.56 10.00 4.52
N LYS A 295 23.84 10.43 4.53
CA LYS A 295 24.44 11.28 5.57
C LYS A 295 24.55 12.75 5.18
N SER A 296 23.91 13.16 4.09
CA SER A 296 23.99 14.52 3.55
C SER A 296 22.91 15.46 4.14
N PRO A 297 23.09 16.79 4.04
CA PRO A 297 22.00 17.76 4.21
C PRO A 297 20.74 17.44 3.38
N PHE A 298 20.94 16.86 2.19
CA PHE A 298 19.84 16.44 1.32
C PHE A 298 19.03 15.29 1.93
N ALA A 299 19.65 14.36 2.64
CA ALA A 299 18.93 13.32 3.37
C ALA A 299 18.07 13.91 4.50
N ASN A 300 18.58 14.88 5.27
CA ASN A 300 17.76 15.55 6.29
C ASN A 300 16.56 16.26 5.65
N GLN A 301 16.78 17.02 4.57
CA GLN A 301 15.72 17.72 3.83
C GLN A 301 14.66 16.76 3.26
N PHE A 302 15.10 15.67 2.65
CA PHE A 302 14.24 14.58 2.17
C PHE A 302 13.37 13.98 3.28
N MET A 303 13.95 13.68 4.46
CA MET A 303 13.18 13.13 5.59
C MET A 303 12.08 14.09 6.05
N TRP A 304 12.38 15.39 6.16
CA TRP A 304 11.38 16.40 6.51
C TRP A 304 10.30 16.58 5.44
N ARG A 305 10.63 16.51 4.14
CA ARG A 305 9.66 16.51 3.03
C ARG A 305 8.71 15.33 3.06
N VAL A 306 9.25 14.10 3.22
CA VAL A 306 8.45 12.87 3.40
C VAL A 306 7.46 13.03 4.56
N ASN A 307 7.89 13.67 5.65
CA ASN A 307 7.08 13.85 6.85
C ASN A 307 6.05 14.99 6.78
N ASP A 308 6.32 16.03 5.98
CA ASP A 308 5.35 17.06 5.59
C ASP A 308 4.25 16.49 4.68
N LEU A 309 4.62 15.68 3.69
CA LEU A 309 3.68 14.98 2.79
C LEU A 309 2.63 14.14 3.56
N LEU A 310 2.95 13.65 4.76
CA LEU A 310 1.99 12.93 5.61
C LEU A 310 0.81 13.80 6.10
N LYS A 311 0.83 15.14 5.93
CA LYS A 311 -0.31 16.02 6.23
C LYS A 311 -1.55 15.73 5.38
N TYR A 312 -1.36 15.12 4.20
CA TYR A 312 -2.46 14.67 3.35
C TYR A 312 -3.10 13.35 3.83
N ASN A 313 -2.58 12.75 4.92
CA ASN A 313 -3.00 11.47 5.50
C ASN A 313 -3.12 10.33 4.45
N PRO A 314 -2.11 10.05 3.62
CA PRO A 314 -2.20 8.97 2.65
C PRO A 314 -2.33 7.62 3.35
N GLU A 315 -3.16 6.74 2.81
CA GLU A 315 -3.24 5.34 3.23
C GLU A 315 -2.07 4.52 2.64
N LEU A 316 -1.47 4.95 1.54
CA LEU A 316 -0.30 4.31 0.92
C LEU A 316 0.86 5.29 0.69
N LEU A 317 2.09 4.88 1.04
CA LEU A 317 3.33 5.60 0.77
C LEU A 317 4.29 4.67 0.04
N TYR A 318 4.74 5.05 -1.16
CA TYR A 318 5.59 4.22 -2.01
C TYR A 318 6.93 4.92 -2.32
N PHE A 319 8.04 4.20 -2.21
CA PHE A 319 9.38 4.62 -2.63
C PHE A 319 9.95 3.74 -3.75
N ASP A 320 10.38 4.36 -4.83
CA ASP A 320 11.16 3.73 -5.93
C ASP A 320 12.62 3.40 -5.53
N GLU A 321 13.00 3.74 -4.30
CA GLU A 321 14.31 3.43 -3.73
C GLU A 321 14.30 2.08 -3.02
N SER A 322 15.46 1.45 -2.91
CA SER A 322 15.65 0.20 -2.19
C SER A 322 15.68 0.38 -0.66
N ALA A 323 15.27 -0.64 0.11
CA ALA A 323 15.21 -0.55 1.58
C ALA A 323 16.60 -0.60 2.25
N GLY A 324 17.48 -1.48 1.77
CA GLY A 324 18.84 -1.68 2.29
C GLY A 324 19.85 -0.74 1.66
N THR A 325 21.10 -1.18 1.48
CA THR A 325 22.15 -0.40 0.78
C THR A 325 23.23 -1.22 0.05
N THR A 326 23.02 -2.52 -0.19
CA THR A 326 24.03 -3.38 -0.86
C THR A 326 24.16 -3.11 -2.37
N ASN A 327 23.15 -2.49 -2.98
CA ASN A 327 23.09 -2.27 -4.42
C ASN A 327 23.89 -1.02 -4.86
N LEU A 328 24.55 -1.13 -6.01
CA LEU A 328 25.30 -0.06 -6.66
C LEU A 328 24.68 0.22 -8.04
N ASP A 329 24.39 1.48 -8.34
CA ASP A 329 23.90 1.90 -9.66
C ASP A 329 24.64 3.15 -10.14
N LEU A 330 25.17 3.09 -11.37
CA LEU A 330 26.10 4.09 -11.95
C LEU A 330 27.29 4.50 -11.06
N GLY A 331 27.66 3.65 -10.09
CA GLY A 331 28.74 3.91 -9.13
C GLY A 331 28.31 4.67 -7.86
N VAL A 332 27.00 4.85 -7.65
CA VAL A 332 26.40 5.41 -6.42
C VAL A 332 25.92 4.26 -5.54
N LYS A 333 26.11 4.39 -4.23
CA LYS A 333 25.54 3.46 -3.23
C LYS A 333 24.04 3.75 -3.07
N MET A 334 23.21 2.82 -3.54
CA MET A 334 21.76 2.98 -3.57
C MET A 334 21.11 2.66 -2.21
N GLY A 335 19.84 2.99 -2.08
CA GLY A 335 19.00 2.58 -0.97
C GLY A 335 18.88 3.56 0.19
N LEU A 336 17.75 3.47 0.91
CA LEU A 336 17.42 4.31 2.07
C LEU A 336 18.20 3.92 3.33
N GLY A 337 18.59 2.65 3.46
CA GLY A 337 19.35 2.14 4.59
C GLY A 337 18.76 2.50 5.95
N TYR A 338 19.53 3.22 6.76
CA TYR A 338 19.11 3.61 8.11
C TYR A 338 17.96 4.63 8.14
N LEU A 339 17.64 5.27 7.01
CA LEU A 339 16.48 6.17 6.90
C LEU A 339 15.17 5.38 6.86
N ALA A 340 15.14 4.19 6.23
CA ALA A 340 13.92 3.41 6.01
C ALA A 340 13.15 3.07 7.32
N PRO A 341 13.80 2.56 8.40
CA PRO A 341 13.10 2.33 9.67
C PRO A 341 12.48 3.58 10.28
N ARG A 342 13.14 4.74 10.14
CA ARG A 342 12.66 6.02 10.67
C ARG A 342 11.50 6.58 9.85
N ILE A 343 11.48 6.34 8.54
CA ILE A 343 10.33 6.64 7.66
C ILE A 343 9.15 5.75 8.06
N ALA A 344 9.35 4.43 8.14
CA ALA A 344 8.30 3.46 8.47
C ALA A 344 7.65 3.75 9.84
N ALA A 345 8.46 3.93 10.88
CA ALA A 345 7.95 4.25 12.22
C ALA A 345 7.13 5.55 12.24
N ASN A 346 7.60 6.61 11.56
CA ASN A 346 6.87 7.87 11.48
C ASN A 346 5.54 7.71 10.72
N PHE A 347 5.55 7.02 9.58
CA PHE A 347 4.35 6.81 8.77
C PHE A 347 3.30 5.98 9.53
N TYR A 348 3.71 4.86 10.14
CA TYR A 348 2.79 4.00 10.90
C TYR A 348 2.24 4.70 12.16
N ASN A 349 3.09 5.38 12.94
CA ASN A 349 2.63 6.10 14.14
C ASN A 349 1.70 7.26 13.80
N LYS A 350 2.00 8.04 12.74
CA LYS A 350 1.11 9.11 12.27
C LYS A 350 -0.20 8.58 11.68
N SER A 351 -0.14 7.48 10.91
CA SER A 351 -1.34 6.84 10.37
C SER A 351 -2.26 6.37 11.51
N LEU A 352 -1.72 5.72 12.54
CA LEU A 352 -2.50 5.36 13.73
C LEU A 352 -3.10 6.58 14.43
N ALA A 353 -2.33 7.65 14.64
CA ALA A 353 -2.82 8.87 15.28
C ALA A 353 -3.95 9.55 14.48
N ASN A 354 -3.82 9.62 13.15
CA ASN A 354 -4.79 10.25 12.26
C ASN A 354 -6.06 9.41 12.03
N ASN A 355 -5.99 8.08 12.24
CA ASN A 355 -7.07 7.14 11.89
C ASN A 355 -7.70 6.45 13.11
N GLU A 356 -7.62 7.07 14.30
CA GLU A 356 -8.22 6.58 15.55
C GLU A 356 -7.69 5.20 15.98
N GLY A 357 -6.39 4.95 15.75
CA GLY A 357 -5.74 3.67 16.02
C GLY A 357 -6.02 2.56 15.01
N ARG A 358 -6.76 2.85 13.91
CA ARG A 358 -6.96 1.88 12.83
C ARG A 358 -5.68 1.75 12.00
N HIS A 359 -5.24 0.51 11.81
CA HIS A 359 -4.12 0.18 10.92
C HIS A 359 -4.61 0.28 9.46
N VAL A 360 -4.24 1.37 8.78
CA VAL A 360 -4.60 1.61 7.35
C VAL A 360 -3.39 1.87 6.46
N ALA A 361 -2.20 2.07 7.03
CA ALA A 361 -0.98 2.35 6.29
C ALA A 361 -0.50 1.17 5.43
N VAL A 362 0.01 1.48 4.24
CA VAL A 362 0.75 0.57 3.35
C VAL A 362 2.05 1.26 2.94
N LEU A 363 3.20 0.70 3.31
CA LEU A 363 4.51 1.22 2.92
C LEU A 363 5.11 0.34 1.82
N ASN A 364 5.18 0.83 0.59
CA ASN A 364 5.81 0.13 -0.54
C ASN A 364 7.27 0.57 -0.69
N ILE A 365 8.21 -0.38 -0.78
CA ILE A 365 9.63 -0.11 -1.06
C ILE A 365 10.18 -1.16 -2.06
N LYS A 366 11.04 -0.74 -2.99
CA LYS A 366 11.70 -1.62 -3.96
C LYS A 366 12.73 -2.54 -3.31
N GLU A 367 13.11 -3.58 -4.05
CA GLU A 367 14.34 -4.36 -3.80
C GLU A 367 14.44 -4.95 -2.39
N VAL A 368 13.30 -5.41 -1.87
CA VAL A 368 13.19 -6.27 -0.69
C VAL A 368 12.90 -7.69 -1.17
N GLY A 369 13.77 -8.63 -0.79
CA GLY A 369 13.63 -10.05 -1.12
C GLY A 369 13.82 -10.42 -2.59
N GLY A 370 14.42 -11.59 -2.84
CA GLY A 370 14.66 -12.12 -4.19
C GLY A 370 15.98 -11.64 -4.82
N PRO A 371 16.16 -11.75 -6.16
CA PRO A 371 17.48 -11.60 -6.80
C PRO A 371 18.10 -10.20 -6.78
N ARG A 372 17.35 -9.15 -6.41
CA ARG A 372 17.84 -7.78 -6.23
C ARG A 372 17.74 -7.30 -4.77
N ASP A 373 17.63 -8.22 -3.81
CA ASP A 373 17.51 -7.88 -2.40
C ASP A 373 18.67 -6.97 -1.95
N SER A 374 18.31 -5.79 -1.43
CA SER A 374 19.22 -4.71 -1.06
C SER A 374 19.81 -4.84 0.36
N LEU A 375 19.41 -5.88 1.08
CA LEU A 375 19.68 -6.08 2.51
C LEU A 375 20.94 -6.93 2.75
N GLU A 376 21.64 -6.65 3.85
CA GLU A 376 22.96 -7.24 4.14
C GLU A 376 22.92 -8.69 4.61
N THR A 377 21.81 -9.13 5.24
CA THR A 377 21.67 -10.47 5.82
C THR A 377 20.27 -11.03 5.60
N LYS A 378 20.15 -12.37 5.54
CA LYS A 378 18.84 -13.05 5.43
C LYS A 378 17.92 -12.82 6.62
N GLU A 379 18.48 -12.65 7.81
CA GLU A 379 17.73 -12.31 9.03
C GLU A 379 17.08 -10.93 8.89
N LEU A 380 17.83 -9.96 8.36
CA LEU A 380 17.32 -8.64 8.04
C LEU A 380 16.25 -8.71 6.94
N SER A 381 16.47 -9.48 5.87
CA SER A 381 15.46 -9.73 4.83
C SER A 381 14.14 -10.23 5.43
N HIS A 382 14.19 -11.18 6.35
CA HIS A 382 13.00 -11.70 7.03
C HIS A 382 12.24 -10.63 7.83
N LEU A 383 12.97 -9.83 8.61
CA LEU A 383 12.36 -8.74 9.39
C LEU A 383 11.74 -7.66 8.49
N VAL A 384 12.38 -7.32 7.38
CA VAL A 384 11.89 -6.30 6.45
C VAL A 384 10.67 -6.80 5.68
N ASP A 385 10.64 -8.06 5.22
CA ASP A 385 9.49 -8.67 4.53
C ASP A 385 8.22 -8.70 5.42
N GLN A 386 8.40 -8.72 6.76
CA GLN A 386 7.32 -8.55 7.75
C GLN A 386 6.94 -7.09 8.05
N SER A 387 7.80 -6.12 7.72
CA SER A 387 7.71 -4.74 8.20
C SER A 387 7.17 -3.74 7.19
N LEU A 388 7.01 -4.14 5.92
CA LEU A 388 6.56 -3.30 4.81
C LEU A 388 5.91 -4.16 3.71
N VAL A 389 5.48 -3.55 2.60
CA VAL A 389 5.02 -4.25 1.40
C VAL A 389 6.10 -4.16 0.33
N LYS A 390 6.56 -5.31 -0.17
CA LYS A 390 7.47 -5.36 -1.30
C LYS A 390 6.82 -4.73 -2.54
N ASP A 391 7.56 -3.91 -3.27
CA ASP A 391 7.17 -3.42 -4.60
C ASP A 391 8.23 -3.80 -5.66
N SER A 392 7.84 -4.04 -6.91
CA SER A 392 8.76 -4.52 -7.96
C SER A 392 8.34 -4.16 -9.39
N GLU A 393 9.19 -3.33 -10.02
CA GLU A 393 8.96 -2.85 -11.39
C GLU A 393 8.85 -3.99 -12.41
N LYS A 394 7.69 -4.10 -13.09
CA LYS A 394 7.44 -4.93 -14.29
C LYS A 394 7.70 -6.43 -14.15
N LYS A 395 7.95 -6.93 -12.93
CA LYS A 395 8.50 -8.28 -12.71
C LYS A 395 7.73 -9.00 -11.63
N ASN A 396 6.70 -9.74 -12.05
CA ASN A 396 5.94 -10.61 -11.16
C ASN A 396 6.81 -11.69 -10.52
N GLU A 397 6.35 -12.18 -9.37
CA GLU A 397 6.95 -13.28 -8.63
C GLU A 397 6.77 -14.62 -9.36
N LYS A 398 7.64 -15.59 -9.03
CA LYS A 398 7.66 -16.92 -9.68
C LYS A 398 6.75 -17.95 -9.03
N GLU A 399 6.31 -17.67 -7.81
CA GLU A 399 5.61 -18.57 -6.89
C GLU A 399 4.74 -17.73 -5.96
N ILE A 400 3.88 -18.38 -5.16
CA ILE A 400 3.07 -17.69 -4.15
C ILE A 400 3.99 -17.09 -3.08
N LYS A 401 3.69 -15.88 -2.62
CA LYS A 401 4.42 -15.19 -1.54
C LYS A 401 3.67 -15.22 -0.23
N ALA A 402 4.41 -15.40 0.87
CA ALA A 402 3.86 -15.39 2.22
C ALA A 402 3.25 -14.03 2.57
N TYR A 403 3.97 -12.93 2.31
CA TYR A 403 3.47 -11.58 2.55
C TYR A 403 2.93 -10.97 1.25
N PRO A 404 1.86 -10.16 1.32
CA PRO A 404 1.37 -9.44 0.16
C PRO A 404 2.44 -8.54 -0.45
N PHE A 405 2.47 -8.45 -1.78
CA PHE A 405 3.39 -7.59 -2.53
C PHE A 405 2.64 -6.75 -3.57
N GLN A 406 3.35 -5.84 -4.22
CA GLN A 406 2.86 -5.05 -5.34
C GLN A 406 3.81 -5.16 -6.53
N ILE A 407 3.23 -5.20 -7.73
CA ILE A 407 3.93 -4.98 -8.99
C ILE A 407 3.41 -3.68 -9.58
N ASP A 408 4.30 -2.80 -10.00
CA ASP A 408 4.00 -1.60 -10.75
C ASP A 408 4.34 -1.80 -12.23
N ASP A 409 3.42 -1.38 -13.10
CA ASP A 409 3.63 -1.29 -14.54
C ASP A 409 2.78 -0.14 -15.13
N SER A 410 2.94 0.16 -16.41
CA SER A 410 2.22 1.25 -17.08
C SER A 410 1.66 0.83 -18.43
N LEU A 411 0.48 1.33 -18.80
CA LEU A 411 -0.09 1.12 -20.14
C LEU A 411 0.86 1.53 -21.29
N GLY A 412 1.80 2.43 -21.01
CA GLY A 412 2.83 2.87 -21.95
C GLY A 412 4.12 3.26 -21.22
N PRO A 413 4.86 4.26 -21.70
CA PRO A 413 5.97 4.85 -20.95
C PRO A 413 5.46 5.59 -19.70
N TRP A 414 6.21 5.55 -18.59
CA TRP A 414 5.81 6.12 -17.28
C TRP A 414 5.33 7.59 -17.39
N HIS A 415 6.21 8.46 -17.87
CA HIS A 415 5.83 9.78 -18.40
C HIS A 415 5.46 9.68 -19.88
N MET A 416 4.54 10.53 -20.33
CA MET A 416 4.06 10.56 -21.72
C MET A 416 5.22 10.63 -22.74
N ASN A 417 5.17 9.77 -23.76
CA ASN A 417 6.06 9.83 -24.91
C ASN A 417 5.29 9.62 -26.21
N VAL A 418 4.95 10.72 -26.90
CA VAL A 418 4.19 10.67 -28.16
C VAL A 418 4.93 10.01 -29.34
N THR A 419 6.21 9.64 -29.16
CA THR A 419 6.97 8.87 -30.16
C THR A 419 6.91 7.36 -29.94
N LYS A 420 6.18 6.90 -28.92
CA LYS A 420 6.03 5.49 -28.54
C LYS A 420 4.54 5.12 -28.44
N PRO A 421 4.15 3.90 -28.85
CA PRO A 421 2.79 3.42 -28.63
C PRO A 421 2.55 3.10 -27.15
N TYR A 422 1.27 2.94 -26.81
CA TYR A 422 0.87 2.14 -25.65
C TYR A 422 1.31 0.69 -25.89
N ASN A 423 2.02 0.09 -24.93
CA ASN A 423 2.59 -1.25 -25.09
C ASN A 423 1.62 -2.36 -24.65
N HIS A 424 0.57 -1.99 -23.91
CA HIS A 424 -0.36 -2.91 -23.26
C HIS A 424 -1.81 -2.53 -23.53
N ASP A 425 -2.68 -3.54 -23.53
CA ASP A 425 -4.12 -3.44 -23.69
C ASP A 425 -4.85 -4.09 -22.50
N ALA A 426 -6.18 -4.07 -22.53
CA ALA A 426 -6.99 -4.66 -21.46
C ALA A 426 -6.72 -6.17 -21.28
N ARG A 427 -6.47 -6.91 -22.37
CA ARG A 427 -6.14 -8.34 -22.32
C ARG A 427 -4.87 -8.58 -21.53
N TRP A 428 -3.81 -7.83 -21.83
CA TRP A 428 -2.54 -7.90 -21.11
C TRP A 428 -2.72 -7.54 -19.63
N VAL A 429 -3.46 -6.46 -19.32
CA VAL A 429 -3.68 -6.02 -17.92
C VAL A 429 -4.43 -7.08 -17.12
N ILE A 430 -5.52 -7.64 -17.64
CA ILE A 430 -6.28 -8.70 -16.96
C ILE A 430 -5.42 -9.97 -16.79
N HIS A 431 -4.61 -10.35 -17.77
CA HIS A 431 -3.72 -11.51 -17.67
C HIS A 431 -2.62 -11.30 -16.61
N GLN A 432 -2.02 -10.11 -16.53
CA GLN A 432 -1.07 -9.76 -15.46
C GLN A 432 -1.74 -9.72 -14.09
N LEU A 433 -2.86 -9.01 -13.95
CA LEU A 433 -3.62 -8.93 -12.70
C LEU A 433 -3.97 -10.34 -12.18
N THR A 434 -4.38 -11.24 -13.07
CA THR A 434 -4.69 -12.64 -12.75
C THR A 434 -3.46 -13.40 -12.20
N ASP A 435 -2.30 -13.31 -12.86
CA ASP A 435 -1.05 -13.98 -12.43
C ASP A 435 -0.42 -13.34 -11.17
N ILE A 436 -0.65 -12.06 -10.95
CA ILE A 436 -0.20 -11.34 -9.75
C ILE A 436 -1.06 -11.73 -8.54
N VAL A 437 -2.40 -11.71 -8.70
CA VAL A 437 -3.35 -11.98 -7.62
C VAL A 437 -3.29 -13.43 -7.13
N SER A 438 -3.14 -14.40 -8.04
CA SER A 438 -2.99 -15.83 -7.68
C SER A 438 -1.70 -16.13 -6.88
N LYS A 439 -0.75 -15.18 -6.84
CA LYS A 439 0.52 -15.31 -6.09
C LYS A 439 0.59 -14.48 -4.80
N ASN A 440 -0.51 -13.82 -4.40
CA ASN A 440 -0.64 -12.89 -3.25
C ASN A 440 -0.26 -11.42 -3.54
N GLY A 441 -0.23 -11.01 -4.81
CA GLY A 441 0.14 -9.65 -5.21
C GLY A 441 -1.03 -8.72 -5.54
N ASN A 442 -0.71 -7.43 -5.64
CA ASN A 442 -1.51 -6.38 -6.27
C ASN A 442 -0.79 -5.79 -7.49
N LEU A 443 -1.53 -5.29 -8.48
CA LEU A 443 -1.03 -4.50 -9.61
C LEU A 443 -1.31 -3.00 -9.37
N LEU A 444 -0.27 -2.17 -9.42
CA LEU A 444 -0.38 -0.72 -9.51
C LEU A 444 -0.16 -0.30 -10.97
N LEU A 445 -1.24 0.03 -11.67
CA LEU A 445 -1.21 0.37 -13.09
C LEU A 445 -1.11 1.88 -13.29
N ALA A 446 0.02 2.36 -13.79
CA ALA A 446 0.19 3.75 -14.20
C ALA A 446 -0.49 4.03 -15.55
N VAL A 447 -1.26 5.11 -15.59
CA VAL A 447 -1.91 5.62 -16.81
C VAL A 447 -1.21 6.91 -17.24
N PRO A 448 -0.46 6.90 -18.37
CA PRO A 448 0.33 8.06 -18.80
C PRO A 448 -0.52 9.31 -19.06
N GLN A 449 -0.13 10.44 -18.47
CA GLN A 449 -0.80 11.74 -18.65
C GLN A 449 0.06 12.74 -19.41
N ARG A 450 -0.59 13.52 -20.29
CA ARG A 450 0.04 14.66 -20.97
C ARG A 450 0.38 15.76 -19.98
N ALA A 451 1.33 16.62 -20.34
CA ALA A 451 1.73 17.75 -19.51
C ALA A 451 0.58 18.70 -19.12
N GLN A 452 -0.42 18.85 -19.99
CA GLN A 452 -1.61 19.66 -19.74
C GLN A 452 -2.59 19.01 -18.76
N GLY A 453 -2.40 17.74 -18.39
CA GLY A 453 -3.18 17.00 -17.39
C GLY A 453 -4.26 16.07 -17.96
N ASN A 454 -4.56 16.18 -19.25
CA ASN A 454 -5.50 15.27 -19.91
C ASN A 454 -4.88 13.90 -20.22
N VAL A 455 -5.74 12.88 -20.26
CA VAL A 455 -5.45 11.50 -20.68
C VAL A 455 -5.75 11.37 -22.17
N ASP A 456 -5.02 10.51 -22.89
CA ASP A 456 -5.33 10.16 -24.29
C ASP A 456 -6.52 9.21 -24.38
N ASP A 457 -7.32 9.34 -25.44
CA ASP A 457 -8.53 8.53 -25.66
C ASP A 457 -8.23 7.03 -25.67
N ARG A 458 -7.07 6.61 -26.21
CA ARG A 458 -6.65 5.20 -26.21
C ARG A 458 -6.41 4.65 -24.79
N ALA A 459 -5.89 5.46 -23.88
CA ALA A 459 -5.73 5.03 -22.49
C ALA A 459 -7.07 4.93 -21.76
N ARG A 460 -8.02 5.85 -22.06
CA ARG A 460 -9.41 5.75 -21.57
C ARG A 460 -10.09 4.48 -22.08
N GLU A 461 -10.01 4.22 -23.38
CA GLU A 461 -10.55 2.99 -24.01
C GLU A 461 -10.00 1.72 -23.35
N ILE A 462 -8.69 1.67 -23.05
CA ILE A 462 -8.10 0.52 -22.34
C ILE A 462 -8.66 0.42 -20.91
N CYS A 463 -8.75 1.53 -20.17
CA CYS A 463 -9.35 1.58 -18.84
C CYS A 463 -10.81 1.12 -18.83
N ASP A 464 -11.63 1.54 -19.79
CA ASP A 464 -13.03 1.15 -19.91
C ASP A 464 -13.15 -0.37 -20.15
N ASN A 465 -12.38 -0.93 -21.10
CA ASN A 465 -12.36 -2.37 -21.38
C ASN A 465 -11.87 -3.23 -20.18
N ILE A 466 -10.97 -2.70 -19.34
CA ILE A 466 -10.56 -3.34 -18.07
C ILE A 466 -11.73 -3.32 -17.08
N GLY A 467 -12.43 -2.19 -16.97
CA GLY A 467 -13.62 -2.01 -16.15
C GLY A 467 -14.76 -2.96 -16.52
N ASP A 468 -15.05 -3.10 -17.81
CA ASP A 468 -16.08 -3.99 -18.34
C ASP A 468 -15.83 -5.44 -17.92
N TRP A 469 -14.60 -5.95 -18.07
CA TRP A 469 -14.25 -7.31 -17.60
C TRP A 469 -14.39 -7.44 -16.07
N LEU A 470 -13.85 -6.48 -15.32
CA LEU A 470 -13.88 -6.51 -13.84
C LEU A 470 -15.29 -6.31 -13.27
N SER A 471 -16.24 -5.77 -14.04
CA SER A 471 -17.64 -5.65 -13.65
C SER A 471 -18.35 -7.00 -13.57
N VAL A 472 -17.97 -7.95 -14.43
CA VAL A 472 -18.53 -9.31 -14.49
C VAL A 472 -17.70 -10.30 -13.65
N TYR A 473 -16.37 -10.25 -13.79
CA TYR A 473 -15.46 -11.27 -13.26
C TYR A 473 -14.74 -10.85 -11.96
N GLY A 474 -15.00 -9.64 -11.46
CA GLY A 474 -14.33 -9.07 -10.29
C GLY A 474 -14.48 -9.86 -8.99
N GLU A 475 -15.47 -10.74 -8.85
CA GLU A 475 -15.61 -11.61 -7.66
C GLU A 475 -14.40 -12.56 -7.49
N ALA A 476 -13.80 -13.00 -8.60
CA ALA A 476 -12.61 -13.85 -8.64
C ALA A 476 -11.29 -13.10 -8.38
N ILE A 477 -11.33 -11.77 -8.30
CA ILE A 477 -10.18 -10.90 -8.07
C ILE A 477 -10.28 -10.24 -6.70
N TYR A 478 -11.34 -9.49 -6.43
CA TYR A 478 -11.42 -8.63 -5.24
C TYR A 478 -11.74 -9.42 -3.97
N GLY A 479 -10.92 -9.22 -2.94
CA GLY A 479 -11.06 -9.92 -1.66
C GLY A 479 -10.77 -11.42 -1.72
N THR A 480 -10.07 -11.90 -2.75
CA THR A 480 -9.59 -13.29 -2.83
C THR A 480 -8.21 -13.46 -2.20
N ARG A 481 -7.82 -14.72 -1.97
CA ARG A 481 -6.48 -15.16 -1.57
C ARG A 481 -5.94 -16.19 -2.58
N PRO A 482 -4.62 -16.46 -2.61
CA PRO A 482 -4.06 -17.58 -3.37
C PRO A 482 -4.72 -18.91 -3.00
N PHE A 483 -4.88 -19.79 -3.98
CA PHE A 483 -5.13 -21.21 -3.77
C PHE A 483 -3.78 -21.95 -3.61
N GLU A 484 -3.78 -23.21 -3.12
CA GLU A 484 -2.56 -24.01 -2.85
C GLU A 484 -1.60 -24.15 -4.05
N VAL A 485 -2.12 -24.00 -5.26
CA VAL A 485 -1.39 -23.88 -6.52
C VAL A 485 -1.92 -22.65 -7.25
N TYR A 486 -1.04 -21.72 -7.65
CA TYR A 486 -1.45 -20.47 -8.30
C TYR A 486 -1.95 -20.66 -9.75
N ARG A 487 -1.55 -21.75 -10.43
CA ARG A 487 -1.80 -21.96 -11.86
C ARG A 487 -1.66 -23.42 -12.31
N ASN A 488 -2.55 -23.87 -13.19
CA ASN A 488 -2.36 -25.02 -14.07
C ASN A 488 -1.61 -24.61 -15.35
N GLU A 489 -0.43 -25.18 -15.58
CA GLU A 489 0.45 -24.79 -16.70
C GLU A 489 -0.08 -25.21 -18.08
N GLU A 490 -0.78 -26.35 -18.16
CA GLU A 490 -1.25 -26.96 -19.40
C GLU A 490 -2.41 -26.15 -20.01
N HIS A 491 -3.47 -25.94 -19.23
CA HIS A 491 -4.70 -25.27 -19.67
C HIS A 491 -4.69 -23.74 -19.48
N LYS A 492 -3.59 -23.15 -18.99
CA LYS A 492 -3.48 -21.70 -18.71
C LYS A 492 -4.58 -21.19 -17.78
N VAL A 493 -4.86 -21.97 -16.73
CA VAL A 493 -5.85 -21.63 -15.70
C VAL A 493 -5.13 -21.12 -14.46
N TYR A 494 -5.56 -20.00 -13.92
CA TYR A 494 -5.06 -19.44 -12.66
C TYR A 494 -6.09 -19.60 -11.56
N PHE A 495 -5.64 -19.75 -10.32
CA PHE A 495 -6.52 -20.01 -9.20
C PHE A 495 -6.48 -18.91 -8.13
N THR A 496 -7.66 -18.54 -7.65
CA THR A 496 -7.87 -17.73 -6.45
C THR A 496 -8.97 -18.38 -5.62
N ARG A 497 -9.06 -18.08 -4.33
CA ARG A 497 -10.13 -18.57 -3.45
C ARG A 497 -10.72 -17.48 -2.58
N LYS A 498 -11.94 -17.70 -2.10
CA LYS A 498 -12.66 -16.82 -1.19
C LYS A 498 -13.74 -17.61 -0.47
N ARG A 499 -13.52 -17.91 0.83
CA ARG A 499 -14.41 -18.76 1.63
C ARG A 499 -14.60 -20.13 0.97
N ASP A 500 -15.84 -20.56 0.79
CA ASP A 500 -16.32 -21.82 0.19
C ASP A 500 -16.25 -21.87 -1.36
N HIS A 501 -15.62 -20.86 -1.98
CA HIS A 501 -15.43 -20.79 -3.43
C HIS A 501 -13.95 -20.80 -3.84
N VAL A 502 -13.63 -21.63 -4.83
CA VAL A 502 -12.42 -21.53 -5.66
C VAL A 502 -12.81 -20.98 -7.03
N TYR A 503 -12.00 -20.09 -7.57
CA TYR A 503 -12.16 -19.53 -8.91
C TYR A 503 -11.07 -20.06 -9.83
N ALA A 504 -11.47 -20.57 -10.99
CA ALA A 504 -10.56 -21.02 -12.05
C ALA A 504 -10.66 -20.02 -13.21
N ILE A 505 -9.64 -19.18 -13.37
CA ILE A 505 -9.57 -18.09 -14.36
C ILE A 505 -8.83 -18.61 -15.59
N ILE A 506 -9.59 -18.89 -16.65
CA ILE A 506 -9.14 -19.45 -17.91
C ILE A 506 -8.68 -18.32 -18.84
N THR A 507 -7.37 -18.09 -18.99
CA THR A 507 -6.84 -17.04 -19.89
C THR A 507 -6.69 -17.49 -21.34
N GLN A 508 -6.83 -18.79 -21.61
CA GLN A 508 -6.86 -19.37 -22.95
C GLN A 508 -7.91 -20.50 -22.99
N TRP A 509 -8.99 -20.31 -23.75
CA TRP A 509 -10.08 -21.30 -23.82
C TRP A 509 -9.62 -22.61 -24.48
N PRO A 510 -9.95 -23.79 -23.92
CA PRO A 510 -9.66 -25.09 -24.54
C PRO A 510 -10.32 -25.26 -25.92
N LYS A 511 -9.64 -25.93 -26.85
CA LYS A 511 -10.13 -26.12 -28.24
C LYS A 511 -11.07 -27.33 -28.38
N ASP A 512 -10.88 -28.31 -27.52
CA ASP A 512 -11.66 -29.52 -27.34
C ASP A 512 -12.89 -29.31 -26.44
N SER A 513 -13.06 -28.11 -25.89
CA SER A 513 -14.19 -27.73 -25.02
C SER A 513 -14.28 -28.60 -23.76
N SER A 514 -13.15 -29.09 -23.25
CA SER A 514 -13.07 -29.81 -21.98
C SER A 514 -11.89 -29.28 -21.16
N LEU A 515 -11.96 -29.41 -19.84
CA LEU A 515 -10.97 -28.90 -18.92
C LEU A 515 -10.69 -29.92 -17.82
N THR A 516 -9.42 -30.29 -17.63
CA THR A 516 -8.98 -31.24 -16.59
C THR A 516 -8.05 -30.56 -15.59
N LEU A 517 -8.44 -30.54 -14.32
CA LEU A 517 -7.74 -29.82 -13.24
C LEU A 517 -7.34 -30.78 -12.11
N PRO A 518 -6.13 -31.38 -12.14
CA PRO A 518 -5.60 -32.24 -11.07
C PRO A 518 -5.50 -31.56 -9.70
N GLU A 519 -5.41 -30.24 -9.69
CA GLU A 519 -5.36 -29.40 -8.49
C GLU A 519 -6.66 -29.48 -7.68
N LEU A 520 -7.80 -29.77 -8.33
CA LEU A 520 -9.14 -29.78 -7.73
C LEU A 520 -9.71 -31.21 -7.51
N ARG A 521 -8.84 -32.22 -7.55
CA ARG A 521 -9.19 -33.63 -7.30
C ARG A 521 -9.79 -33.85 -5.90
N MET A 522 -10.60 -34.90 -5.79
CA MET A 522 -11.18 -35.35 -4.53
C MET A 522 -10.10 -35.73 -3.51
N GLY A 523 -10.27 -35.34 -2.26
CA GLY A 523 -9.40 -35.74 -1.16
C GLY A 523 -8.07 -34.99 -1.04
N CYS A 524 -7.80 -33.96 -1.85
CA CYS A 524 -6.70 -33.03 -1.52
C CYS A 524 -7.01 -32.25 -0.22
N PRO A 525 -6.02 -31.62 0.43
CA PRO A 525 -6.24 -30.87 1.67
C PRO A 525 -7.23 -29.71 1.47
N THR A 526 -7.03 -28.92 0.42
CA THR A 526 -7.62 -27.57 0.30
C THR A 526 -8.99 -27.51 -0.41
N ILE A 527 -9.38 -28.49 -1.24
CA ILE A 527 -10.76 -28.54 -1.81
C ILE A 527 -11.58 -29.72 -1.27
N GLY A 528 -12.88 -29.50 -1.15
CA GLY A 528 -13.86 -30.49 -0.69
C GLY A 528 -14.47 -31.29 -1.83
N LYS A 529 -15.64 -31.88 -1.53
CA LYS A 529 -16.53 -32.36 -2.58
C LYS A 529 -17.15 -31.15 -3.27
N ILE A 530 -16.95 -31.06 -4.58
CA ILE A 530 -17.53 -29.98 -5.38
C ILE A 530 -19.04 -30.22 -5.53
N SER A 531 -19.82 -29.15 -5.31
CA SER A 531 -21.28 -29.17 -5.33
C SER A 531 -21.85 -28.50 -6.58
N THR A 532 -21.28 -27.37 -7.01
CA THR A 532 -21.64 -26.64 -8.23
C THR A 532 -20.42 -26.06 -8.92
N ILE A 533 -20.53 -25.89 -10.25
CA ILE A 533 -19.62 -25.07 -11.05
C ILE A 533 -20.46 -24.12 -11.88
N GLU A 534 -20.20 -22.82 -11.77
CA GLU A 534 -20.88 -21.77 -12.50
C GLU A 534 -19.90 -21.09 -13.46
N LEU A 535 -20.28 -20.96 -14.74
CA LEU A 535 -19.52 -20.19 -15.72
C LEU A 535 -19.96 -18.72 -15.64
N LEU A 536 -19.16 -17.88 -14.98
CA LEU A 536 -19.52 -16.48 -14.75
C LEU A 536 -19.76 -15.74 -16.06
N GLY A 537 -20.76 -14.85 -16.09
CA GLY A 537 -21.18 -14.15 -17.31
C GLY A 537 -21.96 -15.00 -18.32
N SER A 538 -22.21 -16.29 -18.03
CA SER A 538 -23.00 -17.19 -18.88
C SER A 538 -24.22 -17.77 -18.15
N SER A 539 -25.20 -18.26 -18.91
CA SER A 539 -26.30 -19.10 -18.43
C SER A 539 -26.12 -20.58 -18.80
N SER A 540 -24.93 -20.98 -19.24
CA SER A 540 -24.59 -22.38 -19.55
C SER A 540 -24.53 -23.22 -18.27
N GLU A 541 -25.31 -24.29 -18.23
CA GLU A 541 -25.09 -25.39 -17.28
C GLU A 541 -23.85 -26.18 -17.71
N LEU A 542 -23.01 -26.61 -16.76
CA LEU A 542 -21.80 -27.39 -17.02
C LEU A 542 -21.93 -28.79 -16.41
N GLU A 543 -21.59 -29.82 -17.19
CA GLU A 543 -21.37 -31.15 -16.66
C GLU A 543 -19.92 -31.25 -16.12
N PHE A 544 -19.75 -31.90 -14.98
CA PHE A 544 -18.43 -32.10 -14.37
C PHE A 544 -18.34 -33.41 -13.58
N THR A 545 -17.14 -33.95 -13.46
CA THR A 545 -16.82 -35.12 -12.64
C THR A 545 -15.56 -34.86 -11.84
N GLN A 546 -15.68 -34.92 -10.50
CA GLN A 546 -14.53 -34.89 -9.59
C GLN A 546 -14.12 -36.32 -9.25
N SER A 547 -12.92 -36.73 -9.64
CA SER A 547 -12.30 -38.02 -9.31
C SER A 547 -11.16 -37.86 -8.30
N ASN A 548 -10.48 -38.95 -7.94
CA ASN A 548 -9.29 -38.89 -7.06
C ASN A 548 -8.05 -38.33 -7.78
N GLU A 549 -8.11 -38.18 -9.11
CA GLU A 549 -7.03 -37.75 -9.98
C GLU A 549 -7.20 -36.30 -10.42
N SER A 550 -8.43 -35.86 -10.70
CA SER A 550 -8.73 -34.51 -11.20
C SER A 550 -10.19 -34.11 -11.06
N LEU A 551 -10.48 -32.83 -11.33
CA LEU A 551 -11.79 -32.37 -11.76
C LEU A 551 -11.80 -32.29 -13.30
N ALA A 552 -12.72 -33.00 -13.95
CA ALA A 552 -13.05 -32.82 -15.36
C ALA A 552 -14.32 -31.96 -15.51
N VAL A 553 -14.32 -30.97 -16.40
CA VAL A 553 -15.45 -30.07 -16.69
C VAL A 553 -15.65 -29.99 -18.20
N ASP A 554 -16.88 -30.21 -18.65
CA ASP A 554 -17.26 -30.00 -20.05
C ASP A 554 -17.71 -28.55 -20.25
N LEU A 555 -17.08 -27.88 -21.21
CA LEU A 555 -17.23 -26.45 -21.48
C LEU A 555 -18.06 -26.21 -22.75
N PRO A 556 -18.69 -25.03 -22.89
CA PRO A 556 -19.22 -24.57 -24.18
C PRO A 556 -18.13 -24.48 -25.26
N SER A 557 -18.54 -24.65 -26.52
CA SER A 557 -17.65 -24.58 -27.69
C SER A 557 -17.02 -23.20 -27.93
N GLU A 558 -17.60 -22.15 -27.34
CA GLU A 558 -17.11 -20.77 -27.42
C GLU A 558 -16.94 -20.19 -26.01
N SER A 559 -15.89 -19.38 -25.82
CA SER A 559 -15.65 -18.69 -24.55
C SER A 559 -16.69 -17.59 -24.32
N PRO A 560 -17.29 -17.45 -23.13
CA PRO A 560 -18.19 -16.35 -22.79
C PRO A 560 -17.56 -14.95 -22.96
N HIS A 561 -16.24 -14.86 -22.82
CA HIS A 561 -15.51 -13.61 -22.99
C HIS A 561 -14.17 -13.84 -23.69
N GLU A 562 -13.75 -12.88 -24.52
CA GLU A 562 -12.54 -13.05 -25.35
C GLU A 562 -11.23 -12.92 -24.56
N ILE A 563 -11.19 -12.07 -23.52
CA ILE A 563 -9.99 -11.82 -22.69
C ILE A 563 -9.63 -13.02 -21.83
N ALA A 564 -10.53 -13.40 -20.93
CA ALA A 564 -10.45 -14.53 -20.01
C ALA A 564 -11.85 -14.83 -19.50
N SER A 565 -12.12 -16.08 -19.13
CA SER A 565 -13.41 -16.55 -18.59
C SER A 565 -13.20 -17.23 -17.23
N VAL A 566 -14.22 -17.27 -16.38
CA VAL A 566 -14.07 -17.73 -15.00
C VAL A 566 -15.09 -18.80 -14.64
N LEU A 567 -14.62 -19.91 -14.08
CA LEU A 567 -15.45 -20.86 -13.34
C LEU A 567 -15.45 -20.50 -11.86
N LYS A 568 -16.63 -20.38 -11.26
CA LYS A 568 -16.83 -20.33 -9.81
C LYS A 568 -17.19 -21.72 -9.32
N ILE A 569 -16.40 -22.28 -8.40
CA ILE A 569 -16.46 -23.68 -7.98
C ILE A 569 -16.78 -23.71 -6.48
N SER A 570 -17.93 -24.27 -6.12
CA SER A 570 -18.41 -24.34 -4.72
C SER A 570 -18.16 -25.72 -4.13
N HIS A 571 -17.76 -25.79 -2.85
CA HIS A 571 -17.46 -27.05 -2.17
C HIS A 571 -17.98 -27.12 -0.73
N ASP A 572 -18.18 -28.35 -0.21
CA ASP A 572 -18.70 -28.61 1.14
C ASP A 572 -17.75 -28.28 2.30
N LYS A 573 -16.46 -28.17 1.99
CA LYS A 573 -15.37 -27.93 2.93
C LYS A 573 -15.35 -26.48 3.44
N THR A 574 -15.41 -26.29 4.76
CA THR A 574 -15.61 -24.99 5.42
C THR A 574 -14.65 -24.78 6.62
N TRP A 575 -13.52 -24.13 6.38
CA TRP A 575 -12.64 -23.55 7.41
C TRP A 575 -12.32 -22.10 7.06
N ILE A 576 -11.68 -21.42 8.00
CA ILE A 576 -10.97 -20.18 7.80
C ILE A 576 -9.49 -20.53 7.74
N ASN A 577 -8.82 -20.20 6.63
CA ASN A 577 -7.38 -20.40 6.48
C ASN A 577 -6.61 -19.38 7.33
N ASP A 578 -5.38 -19.68 7.70
CA ASP A 578 -4.57 -18.77 8.52
C ASP A 578 -4.35 -17.38 7.91
N ASP A 579 -4.36 -17.22 6.58
CA ASP A 579 -4.20 -15.95 5.86
C ASP A 579 -5.52 -15.25 5.45
N ASP A 580 -6.69 -15.82 5.78
CA ASP A 580 -7.99 -15.31 5.34
C ASP A 580 -8.31 -13.91 5.90
N PRO A 581 -9.21 -13.14 5.24
CA PRO A 581 -9.66 -11.85 5.76
C PRO A 581 -10.17 -11.93 7.20
N GLY A 582 -9.72 -10.99 8.04
CA GLY A 582 -10.06 -10.93 9.46
C GLY A 582 -9.15 -11.71 10.41
N VAL A 583 -8.31 -12.65 9.93
CA VAL A 583 -7.24 -13.24 10.76
C VAL A 583 -6.12 -12.20 10.93
N ARG A 584 -5.56 -12.10 12.14
CA ARG A 584 -4.55 -11.10 12.52
C ARG A 584 -3.41 -11.71 13.31
N TYR A 585 -2.18 -11.27 13.05
CA TYR A 585 -0.97 -11.76 13.68
C TYR A 585 -0.09 -10.63 14.22
N ARG A 586 0.48 -10.86 15.41
CA ARG A 586 1.54 -10.01 15.96
C ARG A 586 2.73 -10.89 16.34
N GLY A 587 3.84 -10.71 15.61
CA GLY A 587 5.12 -11.41 15.83
C GLY A 587 5.24 -12.80 15.20
N TRP A 588 4.16 -13.38 14.69
CA TRP A 588 4.18 -14.65 13.97
C TRP A 588 4.84 -14.52 12.58
N THR A 589 5.17 -15.65 11.98
CA THR A 589 5.85 -15.76 10.69
C THR A 589 5.10 -16.70 9.76
N HIS A 590 4.79 -16.22 8.56
CA HIS A 590 4.13 -16.99 7.51
C HIS A 590 5.15 -17.78 6.67
N LEU A 591 4.81 -19.01 6.29
CA LEU A 591 5.52 -19.86 5.31
C LEU A 591 4.52 -20.38 4.28
N VAL A 592 4.90 -20.40 3.01
CA VAL A 592 4.08 -20.88 1.88
C VAL A 592 4.87 -21.89 1.04
N ASN A 593 4.23 -22.51 0.05
CA ASN A 593 4.83 -23.46 -0.90
C ASN A 593 5.48 -24.68 -0.21
N ARG A 594 4.94 -25.14 0.93
CA ARG A 594 5.62 -26.11 1.81
C ARG A 594 5.74 -27.51 1.21
N GLY A 595 4.72 -27.96 0.49
CA GLY A 595 4.60 -29.30 -0.09
C GLY A 595 4.36 -30.42 0.93
N LEU A 596 3.93 -30.11 2.16
CA LEU A 596 3.84 -31.08 3.26
C LEU A 596 2.40 -31.51 3.61
N GLY A 597 1.38 -30.79 3.15
CA GLY A 597 -0.03 -31.18 3.25
C GLY A 597 -0.85 -30.41 4.30
N GLU A 598 -0.37 -29.25 4.73
CA GLU A 598 -1.15 -28.21 5.44
C GLU A 598 -2.33 -27.69 4.58
N PHE A 599 -3.30 -26.99 5.18
CA PHE A 599 -4.33 -26.32 4.37
C PHE A 599 -3.66 -25.22 3.53
N ASN A 600 -4.18 -25.03 2.31
CA ASN A 600 -3.70 -24.05 1.33
C ASN A 600 -2.17 -24.09 1.03
N ASN A 601 -1.47 -25.15 1.47
CA ASN A 601 -0.02 -25.32 1.33
C ASN A 601 0.82 -24.26 2.09
N ASP A 602 0.27 -23.69 3.17
CA ASP A 602 0.88 -22.66 4.01
C ASP A 602 0.91 -22.99 5.52
N ILE A 603 1.54 -22.13 6.33
CA ILE A 603 1.39 -22.11 7.80
C ILE A 603 1.89 -20.80 8.41
N TYR A 604 1.28 -20.34 9.49
CA TYR A 604 1.90 -19.40 10.44
C TYR A 604 2.59 -20.12 11.60
N PHE A 605 3.77 -19.64 12.01
CA PHE A 605 4.46 -20.10 13.22
C PHE A 605 5.00 -18.96 14.09
N SER A 606 5.15 -19.23 15.38
CA SER A 606 5.81 -18.35 16.36
C SER A 606 6.86 -19.14 17.13
N ASN A 607 7.97 -18.49 17.49
CA ASN A 607 8.97 -19.03 18.41
C ASN A 607 9.08 -18.22 19.73
N ALA A 608 8.37 -17.10 19.85
CA ALA A 608 8.53 -16.14 20.93
C ALA A 608 7.28 -16.02 21.80
N ARG A 609 7.50 -15.99 23.12
CA ARG A 609 6.42 -15.83 24.10
C ARG A 609 5.74 -14.46 23.95
N GLY A 610 4.41 -14.47 23.82
CA GLY A 610 3.58 -13.27 23.74
C GLY A 610 3.15 -12.90 22.32
N ASP A 611 3.78 -13.50 21.29
CA ASP A 611 3.27 -13.49 19.93
C ASP A 611 1.83 -14.04 19.92
N ARG A 612 0.93 -13.40 19.16
CA ARG A 612 -0.48 -13.80 19.12
C ARG A 612 -1.12 -13.78 17.73
N CYS A 613 -2.07 -14.67 17.53
CA CYS A 613 -3.05 -14.65 16.46
C CYS A 613 -4.42 -14.29 17.04
N SER A 614 -5.29 -13.60 16.29
CA SER A 614 -6.69 -13.40 16.66
C SER A 614 -7.64 -13.46 15.46
N TYR A 615 -8.87 -13.90 15.72
CA TYR A 615 -9.94 -13.97 14.73
C TYR A 615 -11.30 -13.70 15.38
N SER A 616 -12.21 -13.04 14.66
CA SER A 616 -13.60 -12.83 15.08
C SER A 616 -14.52 -13.71 14.23
N PHE A 617 -15.41 -14.47 14.87
CA PHE A 617 -16.29 -15.43 14.21
C PHE A 617 -17.72 -15.36 14.74
N HIS A 618 -18.67 -15.85 13.94
CA HIS A 618 -20.05 -16.07 14.37
C HIS A 618 -20.33 -17.57 14.41
N GLY A 619 -20.86 -18.08 15.51
CA GLY A 619 -21.21 -19.49 15.63
C GLY A 619 -21.42 -19.95 17.07
N SER A 620 -21.45 -21.28 17.27
CA SER A 620 -21.63 -21.96 18.57
C SER A 620 -20.41 -22.79 19.01
N GLY A 621 -19.34 -22.79 18.22
CA GLY A 621 -18.11 -23.51 18.56
C GLY A 621 -16.96 -23.25 17.59
N ILE A 622 -15.76 -23.67 17.99
CA ILE A 622 -14.52 -23.50 17.25
C ILE A 622 -13.55 -24.65 17.54
N ASP A 623 -12.97 -25.20 16.47
CA ASP A 623 -11.83 -26.09 16.51
C ASP A 623 -10.59 -25.39 15.93
N LEU A 624 -9.43 -25.60 16.54
CA LEU A 624 -8.12 -25.15 16.05
C LEU A 624 -7.38 -26.34 15.44
N VAL A 625 -6.99 -26.20 14.18
CA VAL A 625 -6.26 -27.21 13.41
C VAL A 625 -4.84 -26.72 13.13
N THR A 626 -3.85 -27.56 13.42
CA THR A 626 -2.43 -27.29 13.12
C THR A 626 -1.59 -28.57 13.22
N ASN A 627 -0.27 -28.44 13.09
CA ASN A 627 0.69 -29.54 13.25
C ASN A 627 1.06 -29.77 14.72
N THR A 628 1.32 -31.03 15.09
CA THR A 628 1.92 -31.38 16.40
C THR A 628 3.31 -31.99 16.21
N ASN A 629 4.22 -31.71 17.15
CA ASN A 629 5.57 -32.29 17.18
C ASN A 629 6.05 -32.28 18.64
N PRO A 630 6.69 -33.34 19.18
CA PRO A 630 7.17 -33.40 20.56
C PRO A 630 8.04 -32.22 21.03
N GLU A 631 8.72 -31.51 20.13
CA GLU A 631 9.53 -30.32 20.46
C GLU A 631 8.72 -29.02 20.55
N PHE A 632 7.49 -28.97 20.04
CA PHE A 632 6.66 -27.76 19.97
C PHE A 632 6.16 -27.27 21.34
N GLY A 633 5.79 -25.99 21.38
CA GLY A 633 5.41 -25.24 22.56
C GLY A 633 3.96 -25.42 23.01
N GLU A 634 3.48 -24.41 23.72
CA GLU A 634 2.13 -24.35 24.30
C GLU A 634 1.41 -23.08 23.84
N LEU A 635 0.15 -23.25 23.42
CA LEU A 635 -0.75 -22.18 23.04
C LEU A 635 -1.77 -21.91 24.16
N MET A 636 -1.91 -20.65 24.55
CA MET A 636 -3.01 -20.20 25.39
C MET A 636 -4.15 -19.71 24.50
N ILE A 637 -5.33 -20.30 24.67
CA ILE A 637 -6.54 -19.98 23.93
C ILE A 637 -7.46 -19.15 24.83
N LEU A 638 -7.75 -17.93 24.37
CA LEU A 638 -8.70 -17.02 24.99
C LEU A 638 -9.95 -16.94 24.11
N ILE A 639 -11.14 -17.00 24.71
CA ILE A 639 -12.42 -16.71 24.07
C ILE A 639 -13.03 -15.49 24.76
N ASP A 640 -13.36 -14.46 23.98
CA ASP A 640 -13.90 -13.17 24.45
C ASP A 640 -13.04 -12.53 25.55
N GLY A 641 -11.72 -12.67 25.42
CA GLY A 641 -10.72 -12.19 26.38
C GLY A 641 -10.56 -13.03 27.66
N ASN A 642 -11.32 -14.13 27.81
CA ASN A 642 -11.25 -15.03 28.96
C ASN A 642 -10.47 -16.30 28.61
N LEU A 643 -9.67 -16.82 29.54
CA LEU A 643 -8.93 -18.07 29.35
C LEU A 643 -9.89 -19.27 29.27
N ASP A 644 -9.92 -19.94 28.12
CA ASP A 644 -10.56 -21.26 27.98
C ASP A 644 -9.57 -22.38 28.34
N ARG A 645 -8.39 -22.39 27.70
CA ARG A 645 -7.42 -23.47 27.86
C ARG A 645 -5.98 -23.08 27.52
N VAL A 646 -5.02 -23.81 28.11
CA VAL A 646 -3.65 -23.90 27.60
C VAL A 646 -3.45 -25.29 26.98
N VAL A 647 -2.89 -25.34 25.78
CA VAL A 647 -2.87 -26.50 24.89
C VAL A 647 -1.44 -26.78 24.46
N SER A 648 -0.93 -27.98 24.78
CA SER A 648 0.39 -28.42 24.32
C SER A 648 0.33 -28.91 22.88
N LEU A 649 1.25 -28.43 22.04
CA LEU A 649 1.50 -28.95 20.69
C LEU A 649 2.56 -30.07 20.69
N ALA A 650 3.23 -30.30 21.83
CA ALA A 650 4.08 -31.47 22.07
C ALA A 650 3.22 -32.73 22.28
N GLN A 651 2.83 -33.36 21.17
CA GLN A 651 1.99 -34.56 21.14
C GLN A 651 2.57 -35.63 20.20
N GLY A 652 2.62 -36.87 20.68
CA GLY A 652 3.14 -38.02 19.92
C GLY A 652 4.66 -38.02 19.76
N ASP A 653 5.16 -39.05 19.07
CA ASP A 653 6.59 -39.24 18.78
C ASP A 653 7.00 -38.75 17.38
N GLU A 654 6.02 -38.40 16.52
CA GLU A 654 6.20 -37.99 15.13
C GLU A 654 5.40 -36.72 14.81
N ILE A 655 5.75 -36.04 13.70
CA ILE A 655 4.99 -34.88 13.22
C ILE A 655 3.64 -35.35 12.67
N LYS A 656 2.55 -34.91 13.28
CA LYS A 656 1.20 -35.02 12.69
C LYS A 656 0.82 -33.69 12.06
N ARG A 657 0.13 -33.75 10.93
CA ARG A 657 -0.38 -32.56 10.21
C ARG A 657 -1.89 -32.48 10.28
N GLN A 658 -2.41 -31.28 10.13
CA GLN A 658 -3.84 -30.98 10.11
C GLN A 658 -4.62 -31.61 11.30
N HIS A 659 -4.03 -31.55 12.49
CA HIS A 659 -4.58 -32.17 13.70
C HIS A 659 -5.42 -31.16 14.48
N VAL A 660 -6.63 -31.54 14.89
CA VAL A 660 -7.43 -30.75 15.84
C VAL A 660 -6.73 -30.79 17.20
N VAL A 661 -6.08 -29.69 17.59
CA VAL A 661 -5.35 -29.59 18.88
C VAL A 661 -6.22 -29.00 19.98
N TYR A 662 -7.26 -28.25 19.62
CA TYR A 662 -8.22 -27.65 20.53
C TYR A 662 -9.62 -27.64 19.92
N SER A 663 -10.63 -27.78 20.79
CA SER A 663 -12.04 -27.77 20.43
C SER A 663 -12.86 -27.24 21.60
N ASN A 664 -13.75 -26.30 21.32
CA ASN A 664 -14.86 -25.90 22.18
C ASN A 664 -16.14 -25.82 21.34
N ARG A 665 -17.12 -26.69 21.63
CA ARG A 665 -18.40 -26.82 20.91
C ARG A 665 -19.59 -26.54 21.82
N SER A 666 -19.40 -25.62 22.77
CA SER A 666 -20.38 -25.27 23.80
C SER A 666 -20.38 -23.78 24.10
N LEU A 667 -20.00 -22.97 23.11
CA LEU A 667 -20.18 -21.53 23.18
C LEU A 667 -21.66 -21.18 23.00
N PRO A 668 -22.15 -20.08 23.59
CA PRO A 668 -23.44 -19.50 23.20
C PRO A 668 -23.45 -19.25 21.68
N ALA A 669 -24.60 -19.37 21.01
CA ALA A 669 -24.68 -18.98 19.60
C ALA A 669 -24.57 -17.45 19.49
N GLY A 670 -23.54 -16.94 18.82
CA GLY A 670 -23.34 -15.50 18.65
C GLY A 670 -21.98 -15.13 18.06
N ASP A 671 -21.63 -13.85 18.19
CA ASP A 671 -20.33 -13.31 17.80
C ASP A 671 -19.31 -13.54 18.92
N HIS A 672 -18.13 -14.04 18.54
CA HIS A 672 -17.03 -14.37 19.44
C HIS A 672 -15.69 -13.89 18.90
N VAL A 673 -14.72 -13.68 19.79
CA VAL A 673 -13.31 -13.43 19.45
C VAL A 673 -12.43 -14.50 20.07
N VAL A 674 -11.61 -15.16 19.24
CA VAL A 674 -10.53 -16.03 19.71
C VAL A 674 -9.21 -15.25 19.67
N GLU A 675 -8.41 -15.34 20.74
CA GLU A 675 -6.98 -15.02 20.71
C GLU A 675 -6.16 -16.28 21.03
N ILE A 676 -5.14 -16.53 20.22
CA ILE A 676 -4.23 -17.68 20.30
C ILE A 676 -2.84 -17.15 20.57
N VAL A 677 -2.31 -17.37 21.77
CA VAL A 677 -1.05 -16.77 22.24
C VAL A 677 0.01 -17.84 22.47
N ASN A 678 1.20 -17.70 21.88
CA ASN A 678 2.34 -18.54 22.25
C ASN A 678 2.78 -18.16 23.66
N VAL A 679 2.60 -19.06 24.64
CA VAL A 679 3.02 -18.81 26.03
C VAL A 679 4.41 -19.38 26.35
N SER A 680 5.06 -19.99 25.36
CA SER A 680 6.37 -20.62 25.44
C SER A 680 7.44 -19.88 24.63
N ASN A 681 8.72 -20.21 24.83
CA ASN A 681 9.81 -19.83 23.93
C ASN A 681 10.18 -21.03 23.01
N ARG A 682 9.16 -21.76 22.54
CA ARG A 682 9.29 -22.88 21.60
C ARG A 682 8.37 -22.65 20.41
N ARG A 683 8.61 -23.38 19.33
CA ARG A 683 7.82 -23.28 18.09
C ARG A 683 6.37 -23.68 18.36
N CYS A 684 5.44 -22.82 17.98
CA CYS A 684 4.03 -23.12 17.86
C CYS A 684 3.58 -22.79 16.43
N GLU A 685 2.59 -23.51 15.93
CA GLU A 685 2.06 -23.36 14.57
C GLU A 685 0.54 -23.11 14.59
N MET A 686 0.02 -22.56 13.49
CA MET A 686 -1.37 -22.19 13.23
C MET A 686 -1.63 -22.42 11.73
N ASP A 687 -2.68 -23.15 11.36
CA ASP A 687 -2.97 -23.60 9.97
C ASP A 687 -4.43 -23.24 9.60
N ALA A 688 -5.42 -23.73 10.35
CA ALA A 688 -6.83 -23.40 10.08
C ALA A 688 -7.72 -23.37 11.33
N LEU A 689 -8.85 -22.65 11.23
CA LEU A 689 -9.95 -22.65 12.20
C LEU A 689 -11.21 -23.27 11.56
N VAL A 690 -11.88 -24.18 12.26
CA VAL A 690 -13.18 -24.72 11.84
C VAL A 690 -14.25 -24.21 12.79
N ILE A 691 -15.19 -23.42 12.26
CA ILE A 691 -16.28 -22.84 13.04
C ILE A 691 -17.49 -23.78 13.02
N THR A 692 -18.10 -24.04 14.17
CA THR A 692 -19.43 -24.64 14.27
C THR A 692 -20.45 -23.50 14.16
N PRO A 693 -21.36 -23.49 13.15
CA PRO A 693 -22.34 -22.42 12.96
C PRO A 693 -23.30 -22.19 14.14
#